data_AF-A0A6A2ZPW9-F1
#
_entry.id   AF-A0A6A2ZPW9-F1
#
_cell.length_a   1.000
_cell.length_b   1.000
_cell.length_c   1.000
_cell.angle_alpha   90.00
_cell.angle_beta   90.00
_cell.angle_gamma   90.00
#
_symmetry.space_group_name_H-M   'P 1'
#
loop_
_entity.id
_entity.type
_entity.pdbx_description
1 polymer ?
#
loop_
_entity_poly.entity_id
_entity_poly.type
_entity_poly.pdbx_seq_one_letter_code
_entity_poly.pdbx_strand_id
1 'polypeptide(L)'
;MGSITKPHAVFVPYPAQGHVNPLMQLAKLLHSRGFYITFVNTEFNHRRLVRSKGPGFLTSQSDFRFETISDGLPPSDCDATQDIWVLSDSVKRNCSGPFRELLAKLNGSSDCPPVSCIISDGSMSFTIKAAKELGIPEAQFWTTSACGFMAYLHFSELIKGGIVPFKNENFSNDGTLDKLVHGVPGMSNMRLKDFPTLIRTTNQTDIMLNFMSEESRNCLKSSAIILNTFDELEHEVLQAIAAKSPNIYTIGPLSLLEKLTPLGQDDLLRSSLWKEDSECLEWLDERHANSVVFVSYGSITVMTHQLFQEFAWGLANSKHPFLWVVRPDMVMGSPEILPEEYYKEIGNRGLMVNWCHQDQVLSHPSVGAFLTHCGWNSTLESISGGKPVICWPFFDEQPTNCLYLCNQWGIGMEISNDVKRGEVTSIVKMMMEGDKGKKMKNKALEWKKKAEEATEELVRGYNKKNISPRYSLKIDLHKAFDSLSWDFISAVLKAIARGVRQGDPLSPFLFVLSINILSKLLNLAATKGTVDFVIGVTSFLDSFYEMSGLKLNASKCDLFSVGISHATLDDLKAMTGFKLGMMPIRYMAIPLVTRKVSEKDCSALVENIKARLNHWSGKALCYAGRLELSAASARVSWQKVCQPKSEGGLDIKEMKSWNKACMMILIKKIMADEVAIVPCVGLSVKGFDESFGVPISNRYANHWQPKPSSYGLRSLDCHRSLSDSDLKKRWLSFVAK
;
A
#
# COMPACT_ATOMS: atom_id res chain seq x y z
N MET A 1 34.45 14.60 -2.39
CA MET A 1 32.99 14.49 -2.68
C MET A 1 32.82 13.28 -3.58
N GLY A 2 32.31 12.15 -3.08
CA GLY A 2 31.98 11.02 -3.97
C GLY A 2 30.81 11.43 -4.86
N SER A 3 30.93 11.27 -6.18
CA SER A 3 29.83 11.56 -7.09
C SER A 3 28.65 10.67 -6.70
N ILE A 4 27.50 11.27 -6.38
CA ILE A 4 26.26 10.51 -6.21
C ILE A 4 25.96 9.91 -7.58
N THR A 5 26.22 8.61 -7.75
CA THR A 5 25.86 7.88 -8.97
C THR A 5 24.36 7.94 -9.14
N LYS A 6 23.90 8.32 -10.34
CA LYS A 6 22.48 8.38 -10.68
C LYS A 6 21.83 7.01 -10.38
N PRO A 7 20.69 6.95 -9.64
CA PRO A 7 20.06 5.68 -9.33
C PRO A 7 19.50 5.04 -10.61
N HIS A 8 19.72 3.75 -10.79
CA HIS A 8 19.25 2.97 -11.93
C HIS A 8 18.17 1.99 -11.48
N ALA A 9 16.96 2.14 -12.03
CA ALA A 9 15.82 1.25 -11.82
C ALA A 9 15.57 0.36 -13.05
N VAL A 10 15.47 -0.95 -12.82
CA VAL A 10 15.08 -1.93 -13.84
C VAL A 10 13.61 -2.30 -13.66
N PHE A 11 12.79 -2.10 -14.69
CA PHE A 11 11.36 -2.41 -14.70
C PHE A 11 11.10 -3.70 -15.47
N VAL A 12 10.33 -4.63 -14.88
CA VAL A 12 10.03 -5.95 -15.47
C VAL A 12 8.51 -6.21 -15.47
N PRO A 13 7.76 -5.70 -16.46
CA PRO A 13 6.34 -5.97 -16.62
C PRO A 13 6.04 -7.42 -17.00
N TYR A 14 4.88 -7.93 -16.57
CA TYR A 14 4.29 -9.10 -17.20
C TYR A 14 3.90 -8.75 -18.65
N PRO A 15 4.13 -9.63 -19.63
CA PRO A 15 3.97 -9.32 -21.06
C PRO A 15 2.51 -9.22 -21.57
N ALA A 16 1.63 -8.56 -20.82
CA ALA A 16 0.28 -8.19 -21.26
C ALA A 16 0.06 -6.67 -21.14
N GLN A 17 -0.74 -6.08 -22.05
CA GLN A 17 -0.99 -4.63 -22.10
C GLN A 17 -1.43 -4.03 -20.76
N GLY A 18 -2.33 -4.72 -20.04
CA GLY A 18 -2.82 -4.28 -18.72
C GLY A 18 -1.74 -4.21 -17.63
N HIS A 19 -0.58 -4.82 -17.86
CA HIS A 19 0.55 -4.82 -16.95
C HIS A 19 1.66 -3.87 -17.41
N VAL A 20 1.96 -3.87 -18.71
CA VAL A 20 2.97 -2.99 -19.32
C VAL A 20 2.62 -1.51 -19.10
N ASN A 21 1.35 -1.13 -19.32
CA ASN A 21 0.92 0.27 -19.22
C ASN A 21 1.16 0.89 -17.83
N PRO A 22 0.61 0.35 -16.72
CA PRO A 22 0.81 0.97 -15.41
C PRO A 22 2.28 0.95 -14.95
N LEU A 23 3.07 -0.08 -15.31
CA LEU A 23 4.51 -0.05 -15.01
C LEU A 23 5.24 1.02 -15.82
N MET A 24 4.88 1.24 -17.08
CA MET A 24 5.44 2.31 -17.89
C MET A 24 5.13 3.69 -17.28
N GLN A 25 3.90 3.91 -16.81
CA GLN A 25 3.53 5.14 -16.09
C GLN A 25 4.41 5.37 -14.86
N LEU A 26 4.64 4.33 -14.05
CA LEU A 26 5.54 4.41 -12.90
C LEU A 26 6.99 4.66 -13.31
N ALA A 27 7.47 4.02 -14.39
CA ALA A 27 8.82 4.19 -14.91
C ALA A 27 9.09 5.64 -15.33
N LYS A 28 8.14 6.28 -16.05
CA LYS A 28 8.20 7.71 -16.37
C LYS A 28 8.29 8.57 -15.11
N LEU A 29 7.41 8.31 -14.13
CA LEU A 29 7.39 9.06 -12.87
C LEU A 29 8.72 8.97 -12.10
N LEU A 30 9.46 7.86 -12.20
CA LEU A 30 10.81 7.76 -11.63
C LEU A 30 11.88 8.42 -12.51
N HIS A 31 11.79 8.28 -13.83
CA HIS A 31 12.70 8.92 -14.78
C HIS A 31 12.75 10.44 -14.60
N SER A 32 11.59 11.08 -14.48
CA SER A 32 11.44 12.51 -14.16
C SER A 32 12.02 12.93 -12.80
N ARG A 33 12.31 11.98 -11.91
CA ARG A 33 13.03 12.21 -10.65
C ARG A 33 14.54 12.01 -10.78
N GLY A 34 15.03 11.82 -12.00
CA GLY A 34 16.44 11.64 -12.31
C GLY A 34 16.90 10.19 -12.19
N PHE A 35 16.00 9.21 -12.19
CA PHE A 35 16.42 7.81 -12.31
C PHE A 35 16.86 7.50 -13.73
N TYR A 36 17.93 6.71 -13.85
CA TYR A 36 18.20 5.95 -15.05
C TYR A 36 17.21 4.77 -15.12
N ILE A 37 16.49 4.63 -16.22
CA ILE A 37 15.49 3.58 -16.40
C ILE A 37 15.96 2.57 -17.44
N THR A 38 15.90 1.29 -17.07
CA THR A 38 15.87 0.18 -18.04
C THR A 38 14.52 -0.50 -17.97
N PHE A 39 13.76 -0.45 -19.06
CA PHE A 39 12.46 -1.10 -19.18
C PHE A 39 12.59 -2.40 -19.97
N VAL A 40 12.31 -3.55 -19.32
CA VAL A 40 12.56 -4.88 -19.89
C VAL A 40 11.30 -5.43 -20.53
N ASN A 41 11.33 -5.63 -21.84
CA ASN A 41 10.27 -6.29 -22.58
C ASN A 41 10.60 -7.77 -22.82
N THR A 42 9.59 -8.60 -23.06
CA THR A 42 9.85 -9.85 -23.80
C THR A 42 10.19 -9.51 -25.25
N GLU A 43 10.99 -10.33 -25.91
CA GLU A 43 11.30 -10.15 -27.34
C GLU A 43 10.03 -10.04 -28.20
N PHE A 44 8.99 -10.83 -27.88
CA PHE A 44 7.69 -10.75 -28.56
C PHE A 44 7.01 -9.39 -28.39
N ASN A 45 6.86 -8.90 -27.15
CA ASN A 45 6.22 -7.60 -26.92
C ASN A 45 7.07 -6.43 -27.42
N HIS A 46 8.39 -6.56 -27.41
CA HIS A 46 9.28 -5.58 -28.01
C HIS A 46 9.00 -5.43 -29.51
N ARG A 47 8.85 -6.54 -30.25
CA ARG A 47 8.45 -6.50 -31.68
C ARG A 47 7.05 -5.91 -31.87
N ARG A 48 6.09 -6.20 -30.98
CA ARG A 48 4.75 -5.59 -31.02
C ARG A 48 4.79 -4.07 -30.81
N LEU A 49 5.59 -3.58 -29.87
CA LEU A 49 5.78 -2.14 -29.66
C LEU A 49 6.37 -1.47 -30.91
N VAL A 50 7.36 -2.09 -31.57
CA VAL A 50 7.90 -1.59 -32.85
C VAL A 50 6.81 -1.50 -33.91
N ARG A 51 5.94 -2.52 -34.04
CA ARG A 51 4.84 -2.50 -35.01
C ARG A 51 3.82 -1.39 -34.71
N SER A 52 3.48 -1.19 -33.45
CA SER A 52 2.50 -0.20 -32.99
C SER A 52 3.01 1.24 -33.11
N LYS A 53 4.27 1.51 -32.73
CA LYS A 53 4.83 2.86 -32.57
C LYS A 53 5.96 3.23 -33.55
N GLY A 54 6.40 2.27 -34.36
CA GLY A 54 7.53 2.42 -35.28
C GLY A 54 8.89 2.12 -34.62
N PRO A 55 9.93 1.88 -35.44
CA PRO A 55 11.26 1.47 -34.95
C PRO A 55 11.97 2.56 -34.12
N GLY A 56 11.65 3.83 -34.37
CA GLY A 56 12.24 4.96 -33.65
C GLY A 56 11.79 5.08 -32.19
N PHE A 57 10.67 4.46 -31.79
CA PHE A 57 10.15 4.52 -30.42
C PHE A 57 11.10 3.89 -29.39
N LEU A 58 11.87 2.88 -29.83
CA LEU A 58 12.78 2.13 -28.95
C LEU A 58 14.20 2.70 -28.95
N THR A 59 14.43 3.81 -29.65
CA THR A 59 15.71 4.51 -29.59
C THR A 59 15.89 5.02 -28.15
N SER A 60 17.03 4.71 -27.54
CA SER A 60 17.32 5.14 -26.18
C SER A 60 17.19 6.66 -26.06
N GLN A 61 16.31 7.11 -25.18
CA GLN A 61 16.27 8.50 -24.75
C GLN A 61 17.33 8.71 -23.67
N SER A 62 17.66 9.97 -23.36
CA SER A 62 18.60 10.26 -22.28
C SER A 62 18.11 9.64 -20.97
N ASP A 63 18.91 8.74 -20.40
CA ASP A 63 18.60 8.00 -19.17
C ASP A 63 17.37 7.07 -19.20
N PHE A 64 16.84 6.73 -20.38
CA PHE A 64 15.75 5.77 -20.53
C PHE A 64 16.05 4.80 -21.68
N ARG A 65 16.17 3.51 -21.37
CA ARG A 65 16.43 2.48 -22.38
C ARG A 65 15.44 1.32 -22.28
N PHE A 66 15.26 0.65 -23.41
CA PHE A 66 14.58 -0.64 -23.50
C PHE A 66 15.61 -1.76 -23.63
N GLU A 67 15.38 -2.86 -22.93
CA GLU A 67 16.13 -4.10 -23.08
C GLU A 67 15.13 -5.25 -23.28
N THR A 68 15.61 -6.39 -23.74
CA THR A 68 14.77 -7.56 -23.98
C THR A 68 15.29 -8.79 -23.26
N ILE A 69 14.36 -9.66 -22.86
CA ILE A 69 14.64 -11.03 -22.46
C ILE A 69 13.75 -12.00 -23.25
N SER A 70 14.25 -13.21 -23.47
CA SER A 70 13.43 -14.29 -24.01
C SER A 70 12.43 -14.78 -22.96
N ASP A 71 11.18 -14.99 -23.37
CA ASP A 71 10.14 -15.63 -22.57
C ASP A 71 10.16 -17.17 -22.68
N GLY A 72 11.02 -17.73 -23.54
CA GLY A 72 11.14 -19.16 -23.81
C GLY A 72 10.08 -19.75 -24.75
N LEU A 73 9.18 -18.93 -25.29
CA LEU A 73 8.17 -19.39 -26.25
C LEU A 73 8.67 -19.33 -27.70
N PRO A 74 8.10 -20.15 -28.60
CA PRO A 74 8.42 -20.07 -30.02
C PRO A 74 8.15 -18.67 -30.60
N PRO A 75 8.96 -18.21 -31.57
CA PRO A 75 8.70 -16.94 -32.24
C PRO A 75 7.30 -16.90 -32.87
N SER A 76 6.63 -15.77 -32.70
CA SER A 76 5.34 -15.46 -33.31
C SER A 76 5.31 -13.99 -33.70
N ASP A 77 4.56 -13.67 -34.75
CA ASP A 77 4.30 -12.31 -35.23
C ASP A 77 2.83 -11.94 -35.20
N CYS A 78 1.99 -12.75 -34.57
CA CYS A 78 0.58 -12.40 -34.33
C CYS A 78 0.50 -11.04 -33.62
N ASP A 79 -0.39 -10.16 -34.08
CA ASP A 79 -0.67 -8.90 -33.38
C ASP A 79 -1.79 -9.09 -32.34
N ALA A 80 -1.57 -10.08 -31.48
CA ALA A 80 -2.43 -10.39 -30.34
C ALA A 80 -1.54 -10.77 -29.15
N THR A 81 -2.14 -10.85 -27.97
CA THR A 81 -1.41 -11.33 -26.79
C THR A 81 -1.17 -12.84 -26.93
N GLN A 82 0.01 -13.31 -26.51
CA GLN A 82 0.31 -14.75 -26.47
C GLN A 82 -0.67 -15.47 -25.52
N ASP A 83 -0.85 -16.78 -25.72
CA ASP A 83 -1.68 -17.59 -24.83
C ASP A 83 -1.20 -17.43 -23.37
N ILE A 84 -2.07 -16.90 -22.51
CA ILE A 84 -1.72 -16.49 -21.15
C ILE A 84 -1.32 -17.68 -20.26
N TRP A 85 -1.87 -18.88 -20.51
CA TRP A 85 -1.58 -20.07 -19.72
C TRP A 85 -0.17 -20.56 -20.04
N VAL A 86 0.13 -20.71 -21.32
CA VAL A 86 1.45 -21.13 -21.82
C VAL A 86 2.52 -20.08 -21.49
N LEU A 87 2.18 -18.79 -21.61
CA LEU A 87 3.07 -17.68 -21.28
C LEU A 87 3.42 -17.65 -19.79
N SER A 88 2.44 -17.81 -18.90
CA SER A 88 2.68 -17.80 -17.44
C SER A 88 3.55 -18.97 -16.99
N ASP A 89 3.32 -20.17 -17.53
CA ASP A 89 4.19 -21.32 -17.27
C ASP A 89 5.62 -21.12 -17.81
N SER A 90 5.74 -20.57 -19.03
CA SER A 90 7.04 -20.34 -19.66
C SER A 90 7.86 -19.26 -18.94
N VAL A 91 7.24 -18.13 -18.59
CA VAL A 91 7.89 -17.05 -17.85
C VAL A 91 8.50 -17.57 -16.54
N LYS A 92 7.74 -18.38 -15.81
CA LYS A 92 8.20 -18.98 -14.55
C LYS A 92 9.44 -19.86 -14.73
N ARG A 93 9.49 -20.64 -15.81
CA ARG A 93 10.57 -21.61 -16.07
C ARG A 93 11.80 -20.98 -16.71
N ASN A 94 11.59 -20.02 -17.61
CA ASN A 94 12.60 -19.65 -18.60
C ASN A 94 13.18 -18.24 -18.40
N CYS A 95 12.45 -17.28 -17.79
CA CYS A 95 12.93 -15.89 -17.72
C CYS A 95 14.07 -15.67 -16.71
N SER A 96 14.26 -16.57 -15.74
CA SER A 96 15.23 -16.37 -14.64
C SER A 96 16.69 -16.35 -15.12
N GLY A 97 17.05 -17.16 -16.12
CA GLY A 97 18.40 -17.19 -16.70
C GLY A 97 18.72 -15.91 -17.48
N PRO A 98 17.96 -15.60 -18.55
CA PRO A 98 18.14 -14.39 -19.36
C PRO A 98 18.12 -13.10 -18.53
N PHE A 99 17.29 -13.02 -17.48
CA PHE A 99 17.25 -11.84 -16.62
C PHE A 99 18.55 -11.65 -15.81
N ARG A 100 19.18 -12.72 -15.33
CA ARG A 100 20.49 -12.63 -14.66
C ARG A 100 21.58 -12.17 -15.61
N GLU A 101 21.58 -12.69 -16.83
CA GLU A 101 22.52 -12.26 -17.88
C GLU A 101 22.36 -10.77 -18.20
N LEU A 102 21.11 -10.29 -18.30
CA LEU A 102 20.82 -8.87 -18.47
C LEU A 102 21.36 -8.03 -17.31
N LEU A 103 21.12 -8.42 -16.05
CA LEU A 103 21.65 -7.68 -14.90
C LEU A 103 23.19 -7.65 -14.88
N ALA A 104 23.84 -8.76 -15.25
CA ALA A 104 25.30 -8.82 -15.37
C ALA A 104 25.81 -7.88 -16.46
N LYS A 105 25.15 -7.86 -17.63
CA LYS A 105 25.44 -6.93 -18.73
C LYS A 105 25.30 -5.47 -18.28
N LEU A 106 24.19 -5.11 -17.62
CA LEU A 106 23.93 -3.73 -17.18
C LEU A 106 24.96 -3.27 -16.13
N ASN A 107 25.30 -4.12 -15.17
CA ASN A 107 26.28 -3.79 -14.13
C ASN A 107 27.73 -3.77 -14.63
N GLY A 108 28.03 -4.46 -15.72
CA GLY A 108 29.35 -4.45 -16.37
C GLY A 108 29.54 -3.37 -17.43
N SER A 109 28.47 -2.67 -17.83
CA SER A 109 28.53 -1.63 -18.87
C SER A 109 28.97 -0.29 -18.30
N SER A 110 29.80 0.45 -19.06
CA SER A 110 30.13 1.85 -18.78
C SER A 110 29.05 2.84 -19.23
N ASP A 111 28.05 2.39 -19.97
CA ASP A 111 27.05 3.24 -20.64
C ASP A 111 25.83 3.55 -19.75
N CYS A 112 25.75 2.91 -18.59
CA CYS A 112 24.73 3.18 -17.58
C CYS A 112 25.30 3.04 -16.16
N PRO A 113 24.65 3.67 -15.15
CA PRO A 113 24.99 3.41 -13.76
C PRO A 113 24.69 1.95 -13.36
N PRO A 114 25.36 1.41 -12.33
CA PRO A 114 25.01 0.11 -11.76
C PRO A 114 23.55 0.07 -11.30
N VAL A 115 22.90 -1.08 -11.48
CA VAL A 115 21.50 -1.30 -11.09
C VAL A 115 21.36 -1.10 -9.58
N SER A 116 20.50 -0.15 -9.20
CA SER A 116 20.26 0.24 -7.81
C SER A 116 18.96 -0.30 -7.23
N CYS A 117 17.98 -0.62 -8.08
CA CYS A 117 16.74 -1.28 -7.68
C CYS A 117 16.05 -1.98 -8.85
N ILE A 118 15.18 -2.93 -8.52
CA ILE A 118 14.31 -3.64 -9.47
C ILE A 118 12.85 -3.40 -9.06
N ILE A 119 12.01 -3.04 -10.04
CA ILE A 119 10.55 -2.99 -9.89
C ILE A 119 9.96 -4.03 -10.84
N SER A 120 9.44 -5.12 -10.28
CA SER A 120 8.86 -6.20 -11.07
C SER A 120 7.35 -6.23 -10.94
N ASP A 121 6.67 -6.71 -11.97
CA ASP A 121 5.26 -7.04 -11.88
C ASP A 121 5.03 -8.20 -10.87
N GLY A 122 3.89 -8.19 -10.20
CA GLY A 122 3.47 -9.25 -9.27
C GLY A 122 3.53 -10.66 -9.86
N SER A 123 3.31 -10.80 -11.17
CA SER A 123 3.38 -12.08 -11.91
C SER A 123 4.80 -12.42 -12.42
N MET A 124 5.81 -11.62 -12.07
CA MET A 124 7.20 -11.76 -12.50
C MET A 124 8.13 -12.05 -11.31
N SER A 125 7.67 -12.86 -10.34
CA SER A 125 8.40 -13.08 -9.07
C SER A 125 9.75 -13.79 -9.21
N PHE A 126 10.11 -14.31 -10.38
CA PHE A 126 11.45 -14.85 -10.66
C PHE A 126 12.57 -13.82 -10.43
N THR A 127 12.25 -12.52 -10.51
CA THR A 127 13.17 -11.41 -10.28
C THR A 127 13.63 -11.32 -8.82
N ILE A 128 12.79 -11.72 -7.85
CA ILE A 128 13.07 -11.67 -6.41
C ILE A 128 14.37 -12.41 -6.08
N LYS A 129 14.54 -13.61 -6.66
CA LYS A 129 15.72 -14.45 -6.40
C LYS A 129 16.99 -13.80 -6.96
N ALA A 130 16.94 -13.29 -8.20
CA ALA A 130 18.07 -12.61 -8.82
C ALA A 130 18.47 -11.33 -8.06
N ALA A 131 17.48 -10.56 -7.61
CA ALA A 131 17.72 -9.36 -6.81
C ALA A 131 18.41 -9.70 -5.48
N LYS A 132 17.93 -10.74 -4.78
CA LYS A 132 18.54 -11.21 -3.52
C LYS A 132 19.97 -11.70 -3.68
N GLU A 133 20.26 -12.44 -4.75
CA GLU A 133 21.62 -12.93 -5.06
C GLU A 133 22.61 -11.78 -5.30
N LEU A 134 22.15 -10.68 -5.88
CA LEU A 134 22.96 -9.50 -6.20
C LEU A 134 22.92 -8.41 -5.12
N GLY A 135 22.16 -8.60 -4.04
CA GLY A 135 21.99 -7.58 -2.99
C GLY A 135 21.25 -6.32 -3.47
N ILE A 136 20.46 -6.43 -4.54
CA ILE A 136 19.70 -5.32 -5.13
C ILE A 136 18.30 -5.28 -4.48
N PRO A 137 17.84 -4.11 -3.98
CA PRO A 137 16.46 -3.95 -3.50
C PRO A 137 15.43 -4.22 -4.60
N GLU A 138 14.39 -4.97 -4.25
CA GLU A 138 13.30 -5.35 -5.16
C GLU A 138 11.94 -5.01 -4.56
N ALA A 139 11.11 -4.37 -5.38
CA ALA A 139 9.72 -4.05 -5.08
C ALA A 139 8.80 -4.66 -6.14
N GLN A 140 7.70 -5.28 -5.70
CA GLN A 140 6.68 -5.79 -6.60
C GLN A 140 5.56 -4.80 -6.80
N PHE A 141 5.26 -4.51 -8.06
CA PHE A 141 4.09 -3.76 -8.48
C PHE A 141 2.96 -4.72 -8.79
N TRP A 142 1.94 -4.74 -7.94
CA TRP A 142 0.77 -5.57 -8.16
C TRP A 142 -0.25 -4.76 -8.97
N THR A 143 -0.47 -5.20 -10.22
CA THR A 143 -1.21 -4.44 -11.24
C THR A 143 -2.72 -4.48 -11.07
N THR A 144 -3.27 -5.44 -10.32
CA THR A 144 -4.71 -5.53 -10.07
C THR A 144 -5.15 -4.66 -8.88
N SER A 145 -6.45 -4.64 -8.60
CA SER A 145 -7.01 -4.07 -7.37
C SER A 145 -6.45 -4.72 -6.12
N ALA A 146 -6.48 -3.99 -4.99
CA ALA A 146 -6.11 -4.56 -3.69
C ALA A 146 -7.12 -5.64 -3.26
N CYS A 147 -8.40 -5.48 -3.59
CA CYS A 147 -9.42 -6.49 -3.35
C CYS A 147 -9.20 -7.76 -4.19
N GLY A 148 -8.82 -7.63 -5.46
CA GLY A 148 -8.40 -8.74 -6.32
C GLY A 148 -7.15 -9.44 -5.76
N PHE A 149 -6.15 -8.68 -5.32
CA PHE A 149 -4.93 -9.23 -4.71
C PHE A 149 -5.25 -10.08 -3.46
N MET A 150 -6.09 -9.57 -2.56
CA MET A 150 -6.51 -10.33 -1.38
C MET A 150 -7.30 -11.59 -1.76
N ALA A 151 -8.12 -11.55 -2.81
CA ALA A 151 -8.82 -12.72 -3.32
C ALA A 151 -7.85 -13.79 -3.84
N TYR A 152 -6.78 -13.41 -4.56
CA TYR A 152 -5.70 -14.32 -4.94
C TYR A 152 -4.95 -14.89 -3.73
N LEU A 153 -4.62 -14.06 -2.73
CA LEU A 153 -3.99 -14.52 -1.49
C LEU A 153 -4.85 -15.56 -0.74
N HIS A 154 -6.17 -15.49 -0.89
CA HIS A 154 -7.09 -16.42 -0.26
C HIS A 154 -7.24 -17.75 -1.02
N PHE A 155 -6.69 -17.89 -2.24
CA PHE A 155 -6.67 -19.16 -2.96
C PHE A 155 -6.08 -20.29 -2.13
N SER A 156 -5.03 -20.03 -1.35
CA SER A 156 -4.42 -21.06 -0.52
C SER A 156 -5.37 -21.61 0.55
N GLU A 157 -6.28 -20.79 1.07
CA GLU A 157 -7.26 -21.23 2.06
C GLU A 157 -8.40 -22.03 1.40
N LEU A 158 -8.84 -21.62 0.20
CA LEU A 158 -9.80 -22.40 -0.60
C LEU A 158 -9.25 -23.80 -0.97
N ILE A 159 -7.96 -23.86 -1.32
CA ILE A 159 -7.27 -25.11 -1.64
C ILE A 159 -7.11 -25.99 -0.39
N LYS A 160 -6.59 -25.44 0.72
CA LYS A 160 -6.46 -26.18 1.99
C LYS A 160 -7.80 -26.68 2.52
N GLY A 161 -8.87 -25.91 2.33
CA GLY A 161 -10.23 -26.27 2.71
C GLY A 161 -10.87 -27.34 1.81
N GLY A 162 -10.20 -27.76 0.72
CA GLY A 162 -10.74 -28.73 -0.22
C GLY A 162 -11.97 -28.22 -1.00
N ILE A 163 -12.11 -26.89 -1.12
CA ILE A 163 -13.16 -26.24 -1.90
C ILE A 163 -12.75 -26.16 -3.37
N VAL A 164 -11.48 -25.83 -3.62
CA VAL A 164 -10.87 -25.68 -4.94
C VAL A 164 -9.69 -26.65 -5.07
N PRO A 165 -9.52 -27.35 -6.21
CA PRO A 165 -10.44 -27.39 -7.35
C PRO A 165 -11.79 -28.04 -6.98
N PHE A 166 -12.82 -27.73 -7.77
CA PHE A 166 -14.15 -28.29 -7.59
C PHE A 166 -14.19 -29.79 -7.90
N LYS A 167 -15.08 -30.52 -7.22
CA LYS A 167 -15.19 -31.98 -7.38
C LYS A 167 -15.97 -32.41 -8.62
N ASN A 168 -16.89 -31.58 -9.11
CA ASN A 168 -17.81 -31.91 -10.18
C ASN A 168 -17.81 -30.77 -11.20
N GLU A 169 -17.73 -31.09 -12.49
CA GLU A 169 -17.76 -30.13 -13.60
C GLU A 169 -19.04 -29.29 -13.65
N ASN A 170 -20.15 -29.77 -13.06
CA ASN A 170 -21.41 -29.03 -12.99
C ASN A 170 -21.42 -27.88 -11.97
N PHE A 171 -20.28 -27.53 -11.35
CA PHE A 171 -20.16 -26.45 -10.36
C PHE A 171 -20.72 -25.10 -10.84
N SER A 172 -20.75 -24.88 -12.16
CA SER A 172 -21.26 -23.65 -12.77
C SER A 172 -22.79 -23.53 -12.74
N ASN A 173 -23.52 -24.65 -12.64
CA ASN A 173 -24.99 -24.67 -12.72
C ASN A 173 -25.67 -25.26 -11.46
N ASP A 174 -24.92 -25.89 -10.55
CA ASP A 174 -25.46 -26.55 -9.36
C ASP A 174 -25.62 -25.61 -8.13
N GLY A 175 -25.41 -24.31 -8.31
CA GLY A 175 -25.44 -23.31 -7.25
C GLY A 175 -24.17 -23.27 -6.38
N THR A 176 -23.14 -24.06 -6.69
CA THR A 176 -21.87 -24.04 -5.94
C THR A 176 -21.24 -22.66 -5.95
N LEU A 177 -21.23 -21.97 -7.09
CA LEU A 177 -20.62 -20.64 -7.17
C LEU A 177 -21.35 -19.56 -6.35
N ASP A 178 -22.59 -19.78 -5.92
CA ASP A 178 -23.34 -18.85 -5.07
C ASP A 178 -23.04 -19.02 -3.56
N LYS A 179 -22.28 -20.04 -3.18
CA LYS A 179 -21.90 -20.27 -1.78
C LYS A 179 -21.04 -19.13 -1.24
N LEU A 180 -21.41 -18.63 -0.06
CA LEU A 180 -20.65 -17.63 0.68
C LEU A 180 -19.33 -18.21 1.20
N VAL A 181 -18.29 -17.41 1.10
CA VAL A 181 -16.96 -17.69 1.64
C VAL A 181 -16.74 -16.79 2.85
N HIS A 182 -16.60 -17.40 4.02
CA HIS A 182 -16.35 -16.69 5.26
C HIS A 182 -14.85 -16.52 5.52
N GLY A 183 -14.48 -15.45 6.22
CA GLY A 183 -13.09 -15.26 6.69
C GLY A 183 -12.12 -14.71 5.64
N VAL A 184 -12.60 -14.08 4.57
CA VAL A 184 -11.75 -13.34 3.62
C VAL A 184 -11.31 -12.03 4.28
N PRO A 185 -10.01 -11.80 4.54
CA PRO A 185 -9.57 -10.62 5.30
C PRO A 185 -9.90 -9.30 4.58
N GLY A 186 -10.59 -8.38 5.28
CA GLY A 186 -10.95 -7.07 4.71
C GLY A 186 -12.00 -7.12 3.60
N MET A 187 -12.68 -8.26 3.42
CA MET A 187 -13.73 -8.43 2.41
C MET A 187 -14.94 -9.16 3.03
N SER A 188 -16.13 -8.59 2.91
CA SER A 188 -17.37 -9.17 3.43
C SER A 188 -18.28 -9.65 2.30
N ASN A 189 -19.11 -10.66 2.59
CA ASN A 189 -20.15 -11.19 1.68
C ASN A 189 -19.63 -11.70 0.32
N MET A 190 -18.39 -12.18 0.27
CA MET A 190 -17.83 -12.82 -0.92
C MET A 190 -18.51 -14.17 -1.18
N ARG A 191 -18.99 -14.40 -2.40
CA ARG A 191 -19.37 -15.73 -2.90
C ARG A 191 -18.27 -16.29 -3.79
N LEU A 192 -18.27 -17.60 -4.03
CA LEU A 192 -17.30 -18.24 -4.92
C LEU A 192 -17.30 -17.63 -6.34
N LYS A 193 -18.45 -17.18 -6.87
CA LYS A 193 -18.49 -16.49 -8.18
C LYS A 193 -17.80 -15.14 -8.20
N ASP A 194 -17.69 -14.48 -7.04
CA ASP A 194 -17.10 -13.15 -6.90
C ASP A 194 -15.57 -13.23 -6.79
N PHE A 195 -14.98 -14.42 -6.60
CA PHE A 195 -13.52 -14.63 -6.65
C PHE A 195 -12.98 -14.62 -8.07
N PRO A 196 -11.66 -14.43 -8.25
CA PRO A 196 -11.06 -14.51 -9.55
C PRO A 196 -11.36 -15.85 -10.25
N THR A 197 -11.67 -15.81 -11.54
CA THR A 197 -12.25 -16.97 -12.25
C THR A 197 -11.34 -18.19 -12.31
N LEU A 198 -10.05 -18.04 -12.00
CA LEU A 198 -9.07 -19.12 -11.95
C LEU A 198 -9.40 -20.23 -10.94
N ILE A 199 -10.30 -19.97 -9.98
CA ILE A 199 -10.79 -21.02 -9.08
C ILE A 199 -11.81 -21.96 -9.75
N ARG A 200 -12.34 -21.60 -10.93
CA ARG A 200 -13.38 -22.32 -11.68
C ARG A 200 -12.80 -23.49 -12.45
N THR A 201 -12.15 -24.41 -11.73
CA THR A 201 -11.47 -25.57 -12.30
C THR A 201 -11.72 -26.83 -11.47
N THR A 202 -11.77 -27.99 -12.11
CA THR A 202 -11.77 -29.31 -11.47
C THR A 202 -10.37 -29.93 -11.46
N ASN A 203 -9.40 -29.29 -12.12
CA ASN A 203 -8.04 -29.80 -12.27
C ASN A 203 -7.15 -29.38 -11.07
N GLN A 204 -6.57 -30.37 -10.37
CA GLN A 204 -5.63 -30.13 -9.27
C GLN A 204 -4.30 -29.53 -9.72
N THR A 205 -3.90 -29.77 -10.97
CA THR A 205 -2.67 -29.25 -11.58
C THR A 205 -2.95 -28.11 -12.54
N ASP A 206 -4.08 -27.42 -12.39
CA ASP A 206 -4.42 -26.24 -13.18
C ASP A 206 -3.29 -25.20 -13.13
N ILE A 207 -2.78 -24.84 -14.30
CA ILE A 207 -1.59 -24.01 -14.44
C ILE A 207 -1.82 -22.64 -13.81
N MET A 208 -2.96 -22.00 -14.11
CA MET A 208 -3.22 -20.62 -13.71
C MET A 208 -3.64 -20.50 -12.26
N LEU A 209 -4.43 -21.46 -11.74
CA LEU A 209 -4.72 -21.54 -10.31
C LEU A 209 -3.42 -21.63 -9.50
N ASN A 210 -2.51 -22.54 -9.88
CA ASN A 210 -1.25 -22.75 -9.19
C ASN A 210 -0.30 -21.56 -9.34
N PHE A 211 -0.20 -21.00 -10.54
CA PHE A 211 0.61 -19.83 -10.83
C PHE A 211 0.19 -18.64 -9.97
N MET A 212 -1.08 -18.21 -10.03
CA MET A 212 -1.53 -17.04 -9.26
C MET A 212 -1.55 -17.25 -7.75
N SER A 213 -1.80 -18.48 -7.29
CA SER A 213 -1.66 -18.86 -5.87
C SER A 213 -0.21 -18.75 -5.38
N GLU A 214 0.77 -19.04 -6.24
CA GLU A 214 2.19 -18.90 -5.93
C GLU A 214 2.67 -17.45 -6.04
N GLU A 215 2.39 -16.76 -7.14
CA GLU A 215 2.83 -15.38 -7.39
C GLU A 215 2.29 -14.42 -6.32
N SER A 216 1.01 -14.54 -5.94
CA SER A 216 0.43 -13.72 -4.87
C SER A 216 1.13 -13.91 -3.52
N ARG A 217 1.52 -15.14 -3.18
CA ARG A 217 2.29 -15.45 -1.96
C ARG A 217 3.75 -15.01 -2.07
N ASN A 218 4.35 -15.09 -3.26
CA ASN A 218 5.70 -14.60 -3.51
C ASN A 218 5.77 -13.08 -3.38
N CYS A 219 4.72 -12.36 -3.79
CA CYS A 219 4.62 -10.91 -3.63
C CYS A 219 4.74 -10.47 -2.17
N LEU A 220 4.22 -11.24 -1.21
CA LEU A 220 4.39 -10.96 0.22
C LEU A 220 5.85 -11.07 0.72
N LYS A 221 6.76 -11.66 -0.07
CA LYS A 221 8.19 -11.80 0.25
C LYS A 221 9.03 -10.65 -0.29
N SER A 222 8.46 -9.77 -1.12
CA SER A 222 9.14 -8.60 -1.67
C SER A 222 9.50 -7.59 -0.58
N SER A 223 10.45 -6.68 -0.86
CA SER A 223 10.83 -5.65 0.12
C SER A 223 9.73 -4.60 0.28
N ALA A 224 8.93 -4.40 -0.77
CA ALA A 224 7.85 -3.44 -0.87
C ALA A 224 6.82 -3.92 -1.91
N ILE A 225 5.54 -3.69 -1.62
CA ILE A 225 4.43 -3.92 -2.56
C ILE A 225 3.89 -2.56 -2.97
N ILE A 226 3.83 -2.31 -4.28
CA ILE A 226 3.29 -1.10 -4.87
C ILE A 226 1.94 -1.44 -5.50
N LEU A 227 0.92 -0.64 -5.20
CA LEU A 227 -0.44 -0.81 -5.69
C LEU A 227 -0.87 0.48 -6.41
N ASN A 228 -1.40 0.33 -7.62
CA ASN A 228 -2.10 1.41 -8.32
C ASN A 228 -3.50 1.55 -7.73
N THR A 229 -3.60 2.14 -6.55
CA THR A 229 -4.87 2.44 -5.87
C THR A 229 -4.63 3.57 -4.86
N PHE A 230 -5.68 4.01 -4.16
CA PHE A 230 -5.58 4.98 -3.08
C PHE A 230 -6.32 4.50 -1.83
N ASP A 231 -5.81 4.89 -0.66
CA ASP A 231 -6.21 4.37 0.64
C ASP A 231 -7.72 4.44 0.95
N GLU A 232 -8.42 5.43 0.41
CA GLU A 232 -9.85 5.62 0.65
C GLU A 232 -10.75 4.69 -0.18
N LEU A 233 -10.26 4.23 -1.33
CA LEU A 233 -11.04 3.37 -2.23
C LEU A 233 -11.15 1.94 -1.69
N GLU A 234 -10.07 1.45 -1.10
CA GLU A 234 -9.87 0.05 -0.71
C GLU A 234 -9.39 -0.10 0.74
N HIS A 235 -9.79 0.81 1.63
CA HIS A 235 -9.25 0.95 2.99
C HIS A 235 -9.17 -0.36 3.78
N GLU A 236 -10.27 -1.09 3.90
CA GLU A 236 -10.35 -2.31 4.73
C GLU A 236 -9.41 -3.40 4.25
N VAL A 237 -9.39 -3.65 2.93
CA VAL A 237 -8.52 -4.67 2.35
C VAL A 237 -7.05 -4.25 2.37
N LEU A 238 -6.75 -2.96 2.18
CA LEU A 238 -5.39 -2.43 2.33
C LEU A 238 -4.86 -2.62 3.76
N GLN A 239 -5.69 -2.42 4.79
CA GLN A 239 -5.31 -2.74 6.17
C GLN A 239 -5.03 -4.23 6.36
N ALA A 240 -5.87 -5.10 5.76
CA ALA A 240 -5.69 -6.54 5.84
C ALA A 240 -4.41 -7.01 5.11
N ILE A 241 -4.04 -6.38 3.99
CA ILE A 241 -2.77 -6.63 3.29
C ILE A 241 -1.61 -6.12 4.13
N ALA A 242 -1.70 -4.91 4.70
CA ALA A 242 -0.66 -4.31 5.53
C ALA A 242 -0.32 -5.16 6.77
N ALA A 243 -1.32 -5.86 7.32
CA ALA A 243 -1.12 -6.80 8.42
C ALA A 243 -0.29 -8.04 8.02
N LYS A 244 -0.28 -8.40 6.72
CA LYS A 244 0.53 -9.50 6.16
C LYS A 244 1.90 -9.02 5.69
N SER A 245 1.96 -7.85 5.05
CA SER A 245 3.18 -7.20 4.60
C SER A 245 3.10 -5.69 4.89
N PRO A 246 3.87 -5.17 5.87
CA PRO A 246 3.73 -3.78 6.31
C PRO A 246 4.17 -2.74 5.26
N ASN A 247 5.00 -3.14 4.29
CA ASN A 247 5.60 -2.23 3.32
C ASN A 247 4.75 -2.14 2.04
N ILE A 248 3.49 -1.71 2.18
CA ILE A 248 2.61 -1.44 1.04
C ILE A 248 2.49 0.05 0.72
N TYR A 249 2.50 0.37 -0.57
CA TYR A 249 2.45 1.73 -1.10
C TYR A 249 1.32 1.88 -2.12
N THR A 250 0.36 2.71 -1.79
CA THR A 250 -0.74 3.12 -2.67
C THR A 250 -0.30 4.38 -3.43
N ILE A 251 -0.10 4.26 -4.74
CA ILE A 251 0.44 5.34 -5.58
C ILE A 251 -0.50 5.71 -6.73
N GLY A 252 -1.75 5.24 -6.68
CA GLY A 252 -2.73 5.46 -7.73
C GLY A 252 -3.71 6.61 -7.43
N PRO A 253 -4.53 6.99 -8.42
CA PRO A 253 -4.49 6.49 -9.80
C PRO A 253 -3.29 7.05 -10.58
N LEU A 254 -2.47 6.16 -11.16
CA LEU A 254 -1.27 6.56 -11.92
C LEU A 254 -1.60 7.46 -13.13
N SER A 255 -2.75 7.24 -13.77
CA SER A 255 -3.22 8.04 -14.89
C SER A 255 -3.47 9.51 -14.53
N LEU A 256 -3.96 9.79 -13.31
CA LEU A 256 -4.09 11.17 -12.81
C LEU A 256 -2.73 11.74 -12.42
N LEU A 257 -1.87 10.93 -11.81
CA LEU A 257 -0.54 11.36 -11.36
C LEU A 257 0.35 11.77 -12.54
N GLU A 258 0.31 11.02 -13.65
CA GLU A 258 1.01 11.36 -14.89
C GLU A 258 0.54 12.72 -15.44
N LYS A 259 -0.78 12.96 -15.49
CA LYS A 259 -1.37 14.22 -15.97
C LYS A 259 -1.00 15.45 -15.12
N LEU A 260 -0.85 15.26 -13.81
CA LEU A 260 -0.53 16.35 -12.86
C LEU A 260 0.97 16.58 -12.65
N THR A 261 1.83 15.80 -13.29
CA THR A 261 3.28 16.00 -13.26
C THR A 261 3.76 16.65 -14.57
N PRO A 262 4.93 17.33 -14.59
CA PRO A 262 5.47 17.96 -15.80
C PRO A 262 5.69 16.99 -17.00
N LEU A 263 5.58 15.69 -16.77
CA LEU A 263 5.66 14.61 -17.75
C LEU A 263 4.38 14.41 -18.58
N GLY A 264 3.22 14.89 -18.12
CA GLY A 264 1.93 14.62 -18.76
C GLY A 264 1.80 15.15 -20.19
N GLN A 265 2.80 15.89 -20.68
CA GLN A 265 2.88 16.44 -22.03
C GLN A 265 3.80 15.62 -22.97
N ASP A 266 4.54 14.63 -22.46
CA ASP A 266 5.45 13.82 -23.28
C ASP A 266 4.75 12.55 -23.81
N ASP A 267 4.14 12.69 -24.98
CA ASP A 267 3.49 11.57 -25.69
C ASP A 267 4.49 10.49 -26.15
N LEU A 268 5.79 10.75 -26.13
CA LEU A 268 6.84 9.90 -26.71
C LEU A 268 7.07 8.57 -25.98
N LEU A 269 6.44 8.35 -24.82
CA LEU A 269 6.63 7.14 -24.00
C LEU A 269 5.33 6.37 -23.70
N ARG A 270 4.22 6.61 -24.42
CA ARG A 270 3.01 5.77 -24.29
C ARG A 270 3.24 4.38 -24.90
N SER A 271 3.30 3.33 -24.08
CA SER A 271 3.65 1.96 -24.48
C SER A 271 2.46 1.10 -24.91
N SER A 272 1.54 1.64 -25.71
CA SER A 272 0.40 0.84 -26.18
C SER A 272 0.85 -0.22 -27.19
N LEU A 273 0.57 -1.49 -26.90
CA LEU A 273 0.76 -2.63 -27.82
C LEU A 273 -0.21 -2.62 -29.00
N TRP A 274 -1.27 -1.80 -28.94
CA TRP A 274 -2.25 -1.61 -30.00
C TRP A 274 -2.11 -0.22 -30.63
N LYS A 275 -2.28 -0.15 -31.95
CA LYS A 275 -2.27 1.12 -32.69
C LYS A 275 -3.53 1.93 -32.35
N GLU A 276 -3.34 3.11 -31.80
CA GLU A 276 -4.41 4.00 -31.34
C GLU A 276 -5.03 4.80 -32.49
N ASP A 277 -6.36 4.94 -32.46
CA ASP A 277 -7.14 5.80 -33.34
C ASP A 277 -7.49 7.10 -32.60
N SER A 278 -7.04 8.24 -33.13
CA SER A 278 -7.29 9.57 -32.57
C SER A 278 -8.58 10.22 -33.08
N GLU A 279 -9.15 9.75 -34.20
CA GLU A 279 -10.35 10.32 -34.81
C GLU A 279 -11.59 10.15 -33.93
N CYS A 280 -11.55 9.17 -33.00
CA CYS A 280 -12.62 8.97 -32.03
C CYS A 280 -12.88 10.19 -31.12
N LEU A 281 -11.86 11.02 -30.86
CA LEU A 281 -12.02 12.23 -30.05
C LEU A 281 -12.78 13.32 -30.82
N GLU A 282 -12.46 13.50 -32.11
CA GLU A 282 -13.18 14.43 -32.99
C GLU A 282 -14.66 14.05 -33.11
N TRP A 283 -14.95 12.75 -33.23
CA TRP A 283 -16.33 12.25 -33.21
C TRP A 283 -17.06 12.53 -31.89
N LEU A 284 -16.34 12.53 -30.75
CA LEU A 284 -16.92 12.83 -29.44
C LEU A 284 -17.20 14.32 -29.24
N ASP A 285 -16.39 15.22 -29.82
CA ASP A 285 -16.56 16.67 -29.77
C ASP A 285 -17.91 17.11 -30.38
N GLU A 286 -18.40 16.36 -31.36
CA GLU A 286 -19.70 16.61 -32.01
C GLU A 286 -20.92 16.06 -31.23
N ARG A 287 -20.72 15.52 -30.02
CA ARG A 287 -21.79 14.89 -29.23
C ARG A 287 -22.14 15.73 -28.01
N HIS A 288 -23.39 15.64 -27.57
CA HIS A 288 -23.83 16.33 -26.38
C HIS A 288 -23.15 15.77 -25.11
N ALA A 289 -23.02 16.61 -24.09
CA ALA A 289 -22.43 16.20 -22.82
C ALA A 289 -23.21 15.02 -22.20
N ASN A 290 -22.49 14.00 -21.76
CA ASN A 290 -23.02 12.79 -21.14
C ASN A 290 -24.04 12.00 -21.98
N SER A 291 -23.99 12.09 -23.32
CA SER A 291 -24.90 11.36 -24.19
C SER A 291 -24.34 10.03 -24.72
N VAL A 292 -23.02 9.85 -24.68
CA VAL A 292 -22.33 8.71 -25.32
C VAL A 292 -22.07 7.58 -24.32
N VAL A 293 -22.35 6.34 -24.72
CA VAL A 293 -21.89 5.13 -24.01
C VAL A 293 -20.53 4.73 -24.60
N PHE A 294 -19.49 4.76 -23.78
CA PHE A 294 -18.21 4.19 -24.18
C PHE A 294 -18.19 2.68 -23.89
N VAL A 295 -17.62 1.87 -24.77
CA VAL A 295 -17.61 0.41 -24.66
C VAL A 295 -16.21 -0.13 -24.93
N SER A 296 -15.65 -0.86 -23.97
CA SER A 296 -14.34 -1.50 -24.10
C SER A 296 -14.21 -2.69 -23.16
N TYR A 297 -13.83 -3.84 -23.72
CA TYR A 297 -13.60 -5.08 -22.97
C TYR A 297 -12.12 -5.35 -22.69
N GLY A 298 -11.29 -4.30 -22.70
CA GLY A 298 -9.87 -4.39 -22.41
C GLY A 298 -9.05 -4.91 -23.59
N SER A 299 -7.88 -5.47 -23.31
CA SER A 299 -6.85 -5.75 -24.32
C SER A 299 -6.70 -7.22 -24.71
N ILE A 300 -7.37 -8.16 -24.01
CA ILE A 300 -7.26 -9.60 -24.26
C ILE A 300 -8.58 -10.37 -24.21
N THR A 301 -9.69 -9.74 -23.80
CA THR A 301 -11.00 -10.41 -23.78
C THR A 301 -11.42 -10.81 -25.18
N VAL A 302 -11.91 -12.04 -25.31
CA VAL A 302 -12.45 -12.61 -26.55
C VAL A 302 -13.88 -13.10 -26.31
N MET A 303 -14.72 -13.07 -27.34
CA MET A 303 -16.12 -13.49 -27.27
C MET A 303 -16.54 -14.29 -28.49
N THR A 304 -17.65 -15.02 -28.36
CA THR A 304 -18.27 -15.71 -29.48
C THR A 304 -18.95 -14.71 -30.41
N HIS A 305 -19.12 -15.08 -31.67
CA HIS A 305 -19.88 -14.26 -32.63
C HIS A 305 -21.31 -13.96 -32.15
N GLN A 306 -21.97 -14.94 -31.53
CA GLN A 306 -23.32 -14.76 -30.98
C GLN A 306 -23.34 -13.70 -29.89
N LEU A 307 -22.41 -13.76 -28.94
CA LEU A 307 -22.31 -12.80 -27.85
C LEU A 307 -22.02 -11.38 -28.37
N PHE A 308 -21.13 -11.27 -29.36
CA PHE A 308 -20.85 -10.02 -30.05
C PHE A 308 -22.11 -9.41 -30.69
N GLN A 309 -22.93 -10.23 -31.35
CA GLN A 309 -24.21 -9.78 -31.92
C GLN A 309 -25.21 -9.32 -30.85
N GLU A 310 -25.29 -9.99 -29.70
CA GLU A 310 -26.19 -9.56 -28.61
C GLU A 310 -25.79 -8.19 -28.05
N PHE A 311 -24.49 -7.93 -27.87
CA PHE A 311 -24.01 -6.59 -27.48
C PHE A 311 -24.27 -5.55 -28.56
N ALA A 312 -23.91 -5.85 -29.81
CA ALA A 312 -24.07 -4.93 -30.93
C ALA A 312 -25.52 -4.47 -31.07
N TRP A 313 -26.46 -5.41 -31.18
CA TRP A 313 -27.89 -5.10 -31.29
C TRP A 313 -28.46 -4.49 -30.02
N GLY A 314 -27.96 -4.86 -28.83
CA GLY A 314 -28.35 -4.23 -27.58
C GLY A 314 -28.00 -2.74 -27.52
N LEU A 315 -26.79 -2.37 -27.95
CA LEU A 315 -26.35 -0.98 -28.06
C LEU A 315 -27.18 -0.23 -29.10
N ALA A 316 -27.38 -0.80 -30.30
CA ALA A 316 -28.18 -0.20 -31.35
C ALA A 316 -29.63 0.09 -30.89
N ASN A 317 -30.27 -0.89 -30.25
CA ASN A 317 -31.64 -0.81 -29.75
C ASN A 317 -31.81 0.16 -28.57
N SER A 318 -30.73 0.50 -27.87
CA SER A 318 -30.75 1.52 -26.81
C SER A 318 -31.07 2.92 -27.36
N LYS A 319 -30.82 3.16 -28.66
CA LYS A 319 -30.91 4.45 -29.35
C LYS A 319 -29.97 5.54 -28.83
N HIS A 320 -29.10 5.24 -27.87
CA HIS A 320 -28.02 6.15 -27.45
C HIS A 320 -26.85 6.12 -28.43
N PRO A 321 -26.13 7.24 -28.59
CA PRO A 321 -24.82 7.23 -29.20
C PRO A 321 -23.84 6.34 -28.43
N PHE A 322 -22.96 5.63 -29.14
CA PHE A 322 -21.94 4.80 -28.51
C PHE A 322 -20.62 4.82 -29.30
N LEU A 323 -19.52 4.71 -28.56
CA LEU A 323 -18.17 4.49 -29.08
C LEU A 323 -17.69 3.14 -28.57
N TRP A 324 -17.42 2.19 -29.46
CA TRP A 324 -17.01 0.84 -29.12
C TRP A 324 -15.61 0.52 -29.66
N VAL A 325 -14.72 0.14 -28.75
CA VAL A 325 -13.43 -0.48 -29.08
C VAL A 325 -13.62 -1.94 -29.44
N VAL A 326 -13.34 -2.29 -30.69
CA VAL A 326 -13.56 -3.61 -31.27
C VAL A 326 -12.23 -4.09 -31.87
N ARG A 327 -11.51 -4.92 -31.10
CA ARG A 327 -10.17 -5.34 -31.51
C ARG A 327 -10.27 -6.44 -32.59
N PRO A 328 -9.32 -6.52 -33.54
CA PRO A 328 -9.31 -7.56 -34.56
C PRO A 328 -9.35 -9.00 -34.04
N ASP A 329 -8.86 -9.24 -32.81
CA ASP A 329 -8.81 -10.54 -32.14
C ASP A 329 -10.01 -10.80 -31.21
N MET A 330 -10.96 -9.87 -31.09
CA MET A 330 -12.03 -9.95 -30.09
C MET A 330 -13.07 -11.03 -30.38
N VAL A 331 -13.32 -11.38 -31.65
CA VAL A 331 -14.31 -12.38 -32.06
C VAL A 331 -13.61 -13.67 -32.48
N MET A 332 -13.97 -14.80 -31.87
CA MET A 332 -13.39 -16.09 -32.18
C MET A 332 -13.76 -16.56 -33.60
N GLY A 333 -12.76 -16.91 -34.41
CA GLY A 333 -12.92 -17.74 -35.61
C GLY A 333 -13.21 -17.04 -36.95
N SER A 334 -13.55 -15.75 -36.99
CA SER A 334 -13.60 -14.98 -38.24
C SER A 334 -13.54 -13.46 -38.00
N PRO A 335 -13.10 -12.66 -38.99
CA PRO A 335 -13.16 -11.20 -38.89
C PRO A 335 -14.59 -10.68 -38.71
N GLU A 336 -14.69 -9.49 -38.13
CA GLU A 336 -15.93 -8.76 -37.80
C GLU A 336 -16.77 -8.47 -39.04
N ILE A 337 -17.92 -9.14 -39.17
CA ILE A 337 -18.92 -8.77 -40.17
C ILE A 337 -20.30 -8.78 -39.50
N LEU A 338 -20.68 -7.63 -38.94
CA LEU A 338 -22.09 -7.35 -38.67
C LEU A 338 -22.81 -7.12 -40.01
N PRO A 339 -24.10 -7.50 -40.13
CA PRO A 339 -24.84 -7.33 -41.38
C PRO A 339 -24.98 -5.84 -41.74
N GLU A 340 -25.10 -5.51 -43.02
CA GLU A 340 -25.26 -4.12 -43.50
C GLU A 340 -26.44 -3.39 -42.82
N GLU A 341 -27.48 -4.14 -42.48
CA GLU A 341 -28.65 -3.70 -41.71
C GLU A 341 -28.27 -3.08 -40.35
N TYR A 342 -27.24 -3.62 -39.70
CA TYR A 342 -26.74 -3.09 -38.44
C TYR A 342 -26.15 -1.70 -38.62
N TYR A 343 -25.29 -1.51 -39.61
CA TYR A 343 -24.66 -0.22 -39.90
C TYR A 343 -25.68 0.82 -40.33
N LYS A 344 -26.71 0.42 -41.11
CA LYS A 344 -27.86 1.27 -41.44
C LYS A 344 -28.64 1.69 -40.20
N GLU A 345 -28.87 0.76 -39.27
CA GLU A 345 -29.60 1.03 -38.02
C GLU A 345 -28.85 2.03 -37.13
N ILE A 346 -27.54 1.84 -36.91
CA ILE A 346 -26.78 2.74 -36.02
C ILE A 346 -26.48 4.09 -36.66
N GLY A 347 -26.34 4.17 -37.99
CA GLY A 347 -26.00 5.39 -38.71
C GLY A 347 -24.79 6.10 -38.09
N ASN A 348 -24.89 7.41 -37.86
CA ASN A 348 -23.84 8.20 -37.21
C ASN A 348 -23.84 8.12 -35.66
N ARG A 349 -24.76 7.37 -35.05
CA ARG A 349 -24.84 7.24 -33.58
C ARG A 349 -23.79 6.28 -33.02
N GLY A 350 -23.34 5.31 -33.81
CA GLY A 350 -22.31 4.35 -33.40
C GLY A 350 -21.00 4.64 -34.10
N LEU A 351 -19.90 4.66 -33.33
CA LEU A 351 -18.54 4.61 -33.86
C LEU A 351 -17.84 3.35 -33.34
N MET A 352 -17.28 2.56 -34.24
CA MET A 352 -16.49 1.38 -33.92
C MET A 352 -15.04 1.64 -34.34
N VAL A 353 -14.09 1.46 -33.42
CA VAL A 353 -12.66 1.67 -33.66
C VAL A 353 -11.87 0.47 -33.16
N ASN A 354 -10.70 0.21 -33.76
CA ASN A 354 -9.86 -0.91 -33.33
C ASN A 354 -9.27 -0.71 -31.93
N TRP A 355 -8.84 0.52 -31.64
CA TRP A 355 -8.25 0.91 -30.36
C TRP A 355 -8.28 2.44 -30.21
N CYS A 356 -8.23 2.96 -28.97
CA CYS A 356 -8.29 4.40 -28.71
C CYS A 356 -7.50 4.80 -27.46
N HIS A 357 -7.26 6.10 -27.29
CA HIS A 357 -6.77 6.68 -26.04
C HIS A 357 -7.88 6.68 -24.97
N GLN A 358 -8.11 5.51 -24.37
CA GLN A 358 -9.24 5.26 -23.45
C GLN A 358 -9.29 6.25 -22.29
N ASP A 359 -8.15 6.65 -21.73
CA ASP A 359 -8.08 7.59 -20.62
C ASP A 359 -8.57 9.00 -21.02
N GLN A 360 -8.35 9.41 -22.27
CA GLN A 360 -8.85 10.65 -22.84
C GLN A 360 -10.34 10.55 -23.13
N VAL A 361 -10.78 9.44 -23.74
CA VAL A 361 -12.20 9.16 -24.00
C VAL A 361 -13.03 9.19 -22.70
N LEU A 362 -12.57 8.50 -21.65
CA LEU A 362 -13.25 8.49 -20.35
C LEU A 362 -13.21 9.85 -19.64
N SER A 363 -12.24 10.70 -19.96
CA SER A 363 -12.19 12.09 -19.48
C SER A 363 -13.11 13.02 -20.29
N HIS A 364 -13.59 12.59 -21.46
CA HIS A 364 -14.36 13.44 -22.37
C HIS A 364 -15.74 13.82 -21.79
N PRO A 365 -16.20 15.08 -21.94
CA PRO A 365 -17.50 15.52 -21.44
C PRO A 365 -18.70 14.78 -22.05
N SER A 366 -18.60 14.36 -23.31
CA SER A 366 -19.68 13.65 -24.03
C SER A 366 -19.95 12.24 -23.54
N VAL A 367 -18.97 11.58 -22.92
CA VAL A 367 -19.15 10.22 -22.37
C VAL A 367 -20.00 10.28 -21.10
N GLY A 368 -21.13 9.57 -21.09
CA GLY A 368 -22.07 9.50 -19.97
C GLY A 368 -21.91 8.27 -19.09
N ALA A 369 -21.53 7.13 -19.68
CA ALA A 369 -21.32 5.86 -18.99
C ALA A 369 -20.30 4.99 -19.73
N PHE A 370 -19.75 4.00 -19.01
CA PHE A 370 -18.76 3.09 -19.55
C PHE A 370 -19.19 1.63 -19.40
N LEU A 371 -19.39 0.91 -20.51
CA LEU A 371 -19.60 -0.53 -20.51
C LEU A 371 -18.25 -1.25 -20.59
N THR A 372 -17.94 -2.06 -19.58
CA THR A 372 -16.60 -2.56 -19.35
C THR A 372 -16.55 -3.97 -18.78
N HIS A 373 -15.49 -4.68 -19.13
CA HIS A 373 -15.09 -5.96 -18.52
C HIS A 373 -14.61 -5.86 -17.06
N CYS A 374 -14.57 -4.67 -16.45
CA CYS A 374 -14.14 -4.46 -15.06
C CYS A 374 -12.66 -4.72 -14.78
N GLY A 375 -11.78 -4.64 -15.79
CA GLY A 375 -10.33 -4.62 -15.57
C GLY A 375 -9.89 -3.44 -14.71
N TRP A 376 -8.81 -3.60 -13.93
CA TRP A 376 -8.45 -2.62 -12.91
C TRP A 376 -8.05 -1.24 -13.44
N ASN A 377 -7.22 -1.18 -14.49
CA ASN A 377 -6.82 0.09 -15.10
C ASN A 377 -8.05 0.87 -15.60
N SER A 378 -8.93 0.19 -16.35
CA SER A 378 -10.21 0.75 -16.82
C SER A 378 -11.12 1.23 -15.69
N THR A 379 -11.12 0.51 -14.57
CA THR A 379 -11.89 0.89 -13.37
C THR A 379 -11.37 2.22 -12.80
N LEU A 380 -10.06 2.36 -12.64
CA LEU A 380 -9.44 3.59 -12.16
C LEU A 380 -9.61 4.76 -13.13
N GLU A 381 -9.51 4.51 -14.44
CA GLU A 381 -9.78 5.53 -15.47
C GLU A 381 -11.23 6.01 -15.41
N SER A 382 -12.20 5.10 -15.21
CA SER A 382 -13.62 5.47 -15.04
C SER A 382 -13.85 6.29 -13.78
N ILE A 383 -13.25 5.89 -12.65
CA ILE A 383 -13.29 6.63 -11.39
C ILE A 383 -12.69 8.03 -11.58
N SER A 384 -11.54 8.12 -12.24
CA SER A 384 -10.84 9.37 -12.53
C SER A 384 -11.64 10.27 -13.48
N GLY A 385 -12.37 9.68 -14.43
CA GLY A 385 -13.29 10.38 -15.34
C GLY A 385 -14.64 10.74 -14.69
N GLY A 386 -14.95 10.19 -13.52
CA GLY A 386 -16.24 10.35 -12.84
C GLY A 386 -17.39 9.70 -13.61
N LYS A 387 -17.13 8.57 -14.29
CA LYS A 387 -18.11 7.87 -15.13
C LYS A 387 -18.67 6.63 -14.40
N PRO A 388 -20.00 6.46 -14.33
CA PRO A 388 -20.58 5.22 -13.86
C PRO A 388 -20.37 4.10 -14.89
N VAL A 389 -20.40 2.85 -14.43
CA VAL A 389 -20.04 1.70 -15.25
C VAL A 389 -21.17 0.68 -15.40
N ILE A 390 -21.23 0.07 -16.58
CA ILE A 390 -22.00 -1.14 -16.84
C ILE A 390 -20.99 -2.29 -16.86
N CYS A 391 -21.12 -3.21 -15.93
CA CYS A 391 -20.15 -4.27 -15.68
C CYS A 391 -20.51 -5.53 -16.47
N TRP A 392 -19.54 -6.09 -17.19
CA TRP A 392 -19.60 -7.43 -17.76
C TRP A 392 -18.29 -8.18 -17.47
N PRO A 393 -18.07 -8.64 -16.22
CA PRO A 393 -16.83 -9.31 -15.85
C PRO A 393 -16.68 -10.64 -16.58
N PHE A 394 -15.49 -10.94 -17.10
CA PHE A 394 -15.26 -12.10 -17.95
C PHE A 394 -14.27 -13.11 -17.34
N PHE A 395 -13.03 -12.71 -17.01
CA PHE A 395 -12.01 -13.59 -16.43
C PHE A 395 -11.23 -12.92 -15.28
N ASP A 396 -10.33 -13.67 -14.64
CA ASP A 396 -9.43 -13.22 -13.56
C ASP A 396 -10.22 -12.47 -12.47
N GLU A 397 -9.68 -11.39 -11.92
CA GLU A 397 -10.24 -10.65 -10.79
C GLU A 397 -11.42 -9.74 -11.16
N GLN A 398 -11.83 -9.73 -12.44
CA GLN A 398 -12.93 -8.89 -12.91
C GLN A 398 -14.24 -9.10 -12.14
N PRO A 399 -14.66 -10.32 -11.74
CA PRO A 399 -15.83 -10.50 -10.88
C PRO A 399 -15.66 -9.86 -9.50
N THR A 400 -14.45 -9.88 -8.94
CA THR A 400 -14.13 -9.22 -7.66
C THR A 400 -14.26 -7.69 -7.81
N ASN A 401 -13.72 -7.13 -8.89
CA ASN A 401 -13.88 -5.70 -9.20
C ASN A 401 -15.36 -5.34 -9.43
N CYS A 402 -16.11 -6.17 -10.16
CA CYS A 402 -17.55 -5.98 -10.41
C CYS A 402 -18.34 -5.91 -9.10
N LEU A 403 -18.10 -6.83 -8.15
CA LEU A 403 -18.73 -6.80 -6.83
C LEU A 403 -18.48 -5.46 -6.12
N TYR A 404 -17.25 -4.95 -6.16
CA TYR A 404 -16.92 -3.66 -5.54
C TYR A 404 -17.58 -2.49 -6.26
N LEU A 405 -17.54 -2.46 -7.60
CA LEU A 405 -18.20 -1.43 -8.42
C LEU A 405 -19.70 -1.34 -8.12
N CYS A 406 -20.37 -2.48 -8.04
CA CYS A 406 -21.81 -2.56 -7.83
C CYS A 406 -22.21 -2.31 -6.37
N ASN A 407 -21.55 -2.94 -5.40
CA ASN A 407 -22.05 -3.01 -4.03
C ASN A 407 -21.33 -2.06 -3.06
N GLN A 408 -20.01 -1.89 -3.21
CA GLN A 408 -19.20 -1.12 -2.26
C GLN A 408 -19.06 0.34 -2.69
N TRP A 409 -18.69 0.55 -3.95
CA TRP A 409 -18.48 1.89 -4.51
C TRP A 409 -19.76 2.49 -5.06
N GLY A 410 -20.75 1.66 -5.44
CA GLY A 410 -22.08 2.09 -5.85
C GLY A 410 -22.11 2.85 -7.17
N ILE A 411 -21.20 2.50 -8.09
CA ILE A 411 -21.08 3.13 -9.42
C ILE A 411 -21.36 2.17 -10.57
N GLY A 412 -21.66 0.90 -10.29
CA GLY A 412 -21.79 -0.16 -11.28
C GLY A 412 -23.18 -0.80 -11.39
N MET A 413 -23.53 -1.26 -12.59
CA MET A 413 -24.62 -2.21 -12.84
C MET A 413 -24.11 -3.42 -13.62
N GLU A 414 -24.31 -4.62 -13.10
CA GLU A 414 -23.88 -5.86 -13.74
C GLU A 414 -24.88 -6.37 -14.80
N ILE A 415 -24.33 -6.79 -15.94
CA ILE A 415 -25.02 -7.59 -16.97
C ILE A 415 -24.86 -9.06 -16.62
N SER A 416 -25.92 -9.84 -16.78
CA SER A 416 -25.88 -11.29 -16.58
C SER A 416 -24.86 -12.00 -17.51
N ASN A 417 -24.41 -13.18 -17.10
CA ASN A 417 -23.49 -13.98 -17.92
C ASN A 417 -24.15 -14.50 -19.20
N ASP A 418 -25.48 -14.76 -19.19
CA ASP A 418 -26.25 -15.13 -20.39
C ASP A 418 -26.76 -13.87 -21.10
N VAL A 419 -25.82 -13.08 -21.63
CA VAL A 419 -26.09 -11.77 -22.22
C VAL A 419 -27.13 -11.88 -23.33
N LYS A 420 -28.20 -11.11 -23.21
CA LYS A 420 -29.20 -10.88 -24.27
C LYS A 420 -29.25 -9.41 -24.64
N ARG A 421 -29.47 -9.10 -25.92
CA ARG A 421 -29.62 -7.73 -26.44
C ARG A 421 -30.69 -6.93 -25.71
N GLY A 422 -31.77 -7.59 -25.28
CA GLY A 422 -32.84 -6.96 -24.50
C GLY A 422 -32.35 -6.47 -23.13
N GLU A 423 -31.54 -7.28 -22.44
CA GLU A 423 -30.90 -6.91 -21.19
C GLU A 423 -29.94 -5.73 -21.40
N VAL A 424 -29.03 -5.83 -22.38
CA VAL A 424 -28.09 -4.75 -22.74
C VAL A 424 -28.83 -3.45 -23.02
N THR A 425 -29.89 -3.50 -23.84
CA THR A 425 -30.75 -2.35 -24.15
C THR A 425 -31.32 -1.71 -22.87
N SER A 426 -31.89 -2.54 -21.99
CA SER A 426 -32.54 -2.08 -20.76
C SER A 426 -31.55 -1.45 -19.78
N ILE A 427 -30.37 -2.03 -19.60
CA ILE A 427 -29.35 -1.55 -18.68
C ILE A 427 -28.73 -0.26 -19.18
N VAL A 428 -28.45 -0.16 -20.50
CA VAL A 428 -27.95 1.07 -21.11
C VAL A 428 -28.94 2.22 -20.89
N LYS A 429 -30.22 2.02 -21.20
CA LYS A 429 -31.25 3.04 -20.96
C LYS A 429 -31.38 3.40 -19.47
N MET A 430 -31.38 2.40 -18.59
CA MET A 430 -31.44 2.63 -17.14
C MET A 430 -30.25 3.44 -16.61
N MET A 431 -29.05 3.21 -17.16
CA MET A 431 -27.83 3.94 -16.80
C MET A 431 -27.86 5.38 -17.34
N MET A 432 -28.30 5.57 -18.57
CA MET A 432 -28.23 6.87 -19.25
C MET A 432 -29.40 7.81 -18.90
N GLU A 433 -30.60 7.27 -18.69
CA GLU A 433 -31.84 8.04 -18.52
C GLU A 433 -32.43 7.92 -17.12
N GLY A 434 -32.25 6.76 -16.48
CA GLY A 434 -32.90 6.39 -15.23
C GLY A 434 -32.33 7.07 -13.98
N ASP A 435 -33.16 7.22 -12.95
CA ASP A 435 -32.73 7.81 -11.67
C ASP A 435 -31.66 6.98 -10.95
N LYS A 436 -31.64 5.65 -11.19
CA LYS A 436 -30.56 4.78 -10.70
C LYS A 436 -29.22 5.17 -11.33
N GLY A 437 -29.18 5.38 -12.65
CA GLY A 437 -28.01 5.86 -13.36
C GLY A 437 -27.53 7.23 -12.88
N LYS A 438 -28.46 8.19 -12.69
CA LYS A 438 -28.13 9.52 -12.12
C LYS A 438 -27.47 9.43 -10.74
N LYS A 439 -27.98 8.56 -9.85
CA LYS A 439 -27.38 8.33 -8.52
C LYS A 439 -25.95 7.77 -8.64
N MET A 440 -25.74 6.78 -9.51
CA MET A 440 -24.42 6.19 -9.74
C MET A 440 -23.44 7.20 -10.33
N LYS A 441 -23.89 8.07 -11.24
CA LYS A 441 -23.09 9.16 -11.78
C LYS A 441 -22.65 10.15 -10.70
N ASN A 442 -23.56 10.57 -9.82
CA ASN A 442 -23.20 11.44 -8.69
C ASN A 442 -22.17 10.76 -7.79
N LYS A 443 -22.34 9.46 -7.54
CA LYS A 443 -21.38 8.67 -6.77
C LYS A 443 -20.01 8.56 -7.46
N ALA A 444 -19.99 8.40 -8.77
CA ALA A 444 -18.76 8.40 -9.56
C ALA A 444 -18.04 9.76 -9.49
N LEU A 445 -18.77 10.87 -9.48
CA LEU A 445 -18.20 12.21 -9.28
C LEU A 445 -17.62 12.40 -7.87
N GLU A 446 -18.25 11.85 -6.83
CA GLU A 446 -17.69 11.83 -5.48
C GLU A 446 -16.35 11.06 -5.45
N TRP A 447 -16.29 9.89 -6.08
CA TRP A 447 -15.05 9.10 -6.15
C TRP A 447 -13.96 9.77 -6.99
N LYS A 448 -14.33 10.44 -8.09
CA LYS A 448 -13.41 11.27 -8.86
C LYS A 448 -12.73 12.31 -7.98
N LYS A 449 -13.51 13.06 -7.20
CA LYS A 449 -12.98 14.09 -6.30
C LYS A 449 -11.98 13.50 -5.29
N LYS A 450 -12.30 12.34 -4.71
CA LYS A 450 -11.39 11.65 -3.77
C LYS A 450 -10.11 11.17 -4.45
N ALA A 451 -10.20 10.69 -5.68
CA ALA A 451 -9.04 10.28 -6.47
C ALA A 451 -8.14 11.49 -6.79
N GLU A 452 -8.72 12.64 -7.13
CA GLU A 452 -8.01 13.91 -7.33
C GLU A 452 -7.32 14.36 -6.04
N GLU A 453 -8.03 14.38 -4.91
CA GLU A 453 -7.49 14.75 -3.58
C GLU A 453 -6.31 13.85 -3.17
N ALA A 454 -6.42 12.53 -3.38
CA ALA A 454 -5.34 11.58 -3.11
C ALA A 454 -4.13 11.81 -4.03
N THR A 455 -4.36 12.08 -5.31
CA THR A 455 -3.30 12.35 -6.28
C THR A 455 -2.58 13.66 -5.97
N GLU A 456 -3.29 14.72 -5.60
CA GLU A 456 -2.67 15.98 -5.18
C GLU A 456 -1.75 15.81 -3.97
N GLU A 457 -2.13 14.96 -3.00
CA GLU A 457 -1.27 14.64 -1.85
C GLU A 457 0.03 13.96 -2.32
N LEU A 458 -0.08 13.01 -3.24
CA LEU A 458 1.08 12.36 -3.86
C LEU A 458 1.95 13.37 -4.62
N VAL A 459 1.36 14.27 -5.42
CA VAL A 459 2.09 15.33 -6.15
C VAL A 459 2.81 16.29 -5.20
N ARG A 460 2.18 16.70 -4.10
CA ARG A 460 2.82 17.51 -3.05
C ARG A 460 4.01 16.80 -2.41
N GLY A 461 3.93 15.49 -2.24
CA GLY A 461 5.07 14.65 -1.84
C GLY A 461 6.12 14.56 -2.94
N TYR A 462 5.67 14.40 -4.18
CA TYR A 462 6.48 14.20 -5.37
C TYR A 462 7.38 15.42 -5.64
N ASN A 463 6.85 16.63 -5.56
CA ASN A 463 7.58 17.87 -5.86
C ASN A 463 8.62 18.28 -4.80
N LYS A 464 8.79 17.51 -3.72
CA LYS A 464 9.84 17.78 -2.72
C LYS A 464 11.20 17.38 -3.27
N LYS A 465 11.92 18.36 -3.85
CA LYS A 465 13.26 18.18 -4.44
C LYS A 465 14.34 17.79 -3.44
N ASN A 466 14.22 18.25 -2.19
CA ASN A 466 15.15 17.91 -1.10
C ASN A 466 14.36 17.23 0.03
N ILE A 467 14.60 15.94 0.23
CA ILE A 467 14.23 15.30 1.50
C ILE A 467 15.30 15.74 2.50
N SER A 468 14.92 16.60 3.45
CA SER A 468 15.76 16.91 4.61
C SER A 468 16.29 15.59 5.20
N PRO A 469 17.60 15.44 5.49
CA PRO A 469 18.12 14.28 6.20
C PRO A 469 17.24 14.00 7.41
N ARG A 470 16.73 12.78 7.52
CA ARG A 470 15.87 12.35 8.63
C ARG A 470 16.35 11.02 9.16
N TYR A 471 16.30 10.90 10.47
CA TYR A 471 16.60 9.69 11.20
C TYR A 471 15.34 9.25 11.95
N SER A 472 15.11 7.95 12.01
CA SER A 472 14.16 7.36 12.93
C SER A 472 14.85 6.21 13.62
N LEU A 473 14.86 6.25 14.95
CA LEU A 473 15.38 5.17 15.76
C LEU A 473 14.22 4.35 16.30
N LYS A 474 14.27 3.04 16.05
CA LYS A 474 13.31 2.09 16.60
C LYS A 474 14.02 1.27 17.68
N ILE A 475 13.62 1.51 18.93
CA ILE A 475 14.12 0.80 20.10
C ILE A 475 13.00 -0.06 20.66
N ASP A 476 13.12 -1.38 20.51
CA ASP A 476 12.21 -2.35 21.13
C ASP A 476 12.58 -2.51 22.60
N LEU A 477 11.93 -1.75 23.50
CA LEU A 477 12.36 -1.63 24.89
C LEU A 477 12.20 -2.94 25.67
N HIS A 478 11.26 -3.80 25.31
CA HIS A 478 11.08 -5.11 25.93
C HIS A 478 12.18 -6.10 25.54
N LYS A 479 12.72 -5.99 24.33
CA LYS A 479 13.82 -6.87 23.90
C LYS A 479 15.20 -6.23 24.05
N ALA A 480 15.28 -4.90 24.14
CA ALA A 480 16.53 -4.16 24.16
C ALA A 480 17.23 -4.25 25.52
N PHE A 481 16.59 -4.70 26.58
CA PHE A 481 17.20 -4.82 27.89
C PHE A 481 17.02 -6.24 28.44
N ASP A 482 18.10 -7.03 28.43
CA ASP A 482 18.07 -8.46 28.79
C ASP A 482 18.22 -8.73 30.32
N SER A 483 18.31 -7.69 31.16
CA SER A 483 18.61 -7.83 32.60
C SER A 483 17.98 -6.77 33.51
N LEU A 484 17.12 -7.16 34.46
CA LEU A 484 16.54 -6.26 35.47
C LEU A 484 17.47 -6.08 36.68
N SER A 485 17.81 -4.84 37.05
CA SER A 485 18.53 -4.53 38.30
C SER A 485 17.55 -4.29 39.45
N TRP A 486 17.66 -5.14 40.48
CA TRP A 486 16.84 -5.03 41.69
C TRP A 486 17.16 -3.76 42.51
N ASP A 487 18.40 -3.30 42.50
CA ASP A 487 18.80 -2.08 43.20
C ASP A 487 18.17 -0.83 42.58
N PHE A 488 18.04 -0.81 41.25
CA PHE A 488 17.36 0.24 40.51
C PHE A 488 15.86 0.25 40.83
N ILE A 489 15.20 -0.92 40.78
CA ILE A 489 13.79 -1.08 41.14
C ILE A 489 13.53 -0.62 42.58
N SER A 490 14.40 -1.00 43.51
CA SER A 490 14.33 -0.61 44.92
C SER A 490 14.46 0.91 45.09
N ALA A 491 15.35 1.57 44.34
CA ALA A 491 15.52 3.02 44.37
C ALA A 491 14.28 3.76 43.84
N VAL A 492 13.68 3.29 42.73
CA VAL A 492 12.44 3.85 42.17
C VAL A 492 11.28 3.69 43.16
N LEU A 493 11.12 2.51 43.77
CA LEU A 493 10.09 2.22 44.77
C LEU A 493 10.21 3.11 46.02
N LYS A 494 11.45 3.36 46.47
CA LYS A 494 11.73 4.27 47.60
C LYS A 494 11.41 5.73 47.24
N ALA A 495 11.73 6.16 46.03
CA ALA A 495 11.50 7.54 45.57
C ALA A 495 10.00 7.89 45.44
N ILE A 496 9.14 6.93 45.08
CA ILE A 496 7.70 7.16 44.88
C ILE A 496 6.85 6.95 46.15
N ALA A 497 7.48 6.73 47.31
CA ALA A 497 6.84 6.56 48.62
C ALA A 497 5.67 5.53 48.68
N ARG A 498 5.65 4.55 47.77
CA ARG A 498 4.64 3.48 47.71
C ARG A 498 5.29 2.14 47.98
N GLY A 499 4.97 1.54 49.12
CA GLY A 499 5.36 0.16 49.44
C GLY A 499 4.60 -0.86 48.58
N VAL A 500 5.26 -1.99 48.34
CA VAL A 500 4.71 -3.16 47.63
C VAL A 500 3.97 -4.04 48.64
N ARG A 501 2.72 -4.43 48.37
CA ARG A 501 2.01 -5.46 49.15
C ARG A 501 2.37 -6.86 48.62
N GLN A 502 2.54 -7.81 49.52
CA GLN A 502 2.89 -9.20 49.21
C GLN A 502 1.78 -9.86 48.38
N GLY A 503 2.14 -10.38 47.19
CA GLY A 503 1.22 -11.07 46.27
C GLY A 503 0.97 -10.37 44.92
N ASP A 504 1.45 -9.15 44.72
CA ASP A 504 1.24 -8.44 43.45
C ASP A 504 2.23 -8.91 42.34
N PRO A 505 1.76 -9.19 41.12
CA PRO A 505 2.62 -9.43 39.96
C PRO A 505 3.22 -8.09 39.50
N LEU A 506 4.26 -7.64 40.22
CA LEU A 506 4.82 -6.28 40.14
C LEU A 506 5.92 -6.08 39.10
N SER A 507 6.53 -7.14 38.60
CA SER A 507 7.56 -7.06 37.56
C SER A 507 7.08 -6.27 36.33
N PRO A 508 5.89 -6.55 35.75
CA PRO A 508 5.37 -5.78 34.62
C PRO A 508 5.07 -4.32 34.95
N PHE A 509 4.57 -4.02 36.15
CA PHE A 509 4.22 -2.65 36.54
C PHE A 509 5.45 -1.77 36.78
N LEU A 510 6.51 -2.34 37.36
CA LEU A 510 7.77 -1.65 37.63
C LEU A 510 8.58 -1.45 36.35
N PHE A 511 8.51 -2.42 35.43
CA PHE A 511 9.03 -2.28 34.07
C PHE A 511 8.32 -1.13 33.35
N VAL A 512 6.99 -1.15 33.29
CA VAL A 512 6.18 -0.08 32.64
C VAL A 512 6.47 1.30 33.23
N LEU A 513 6.64 1.43 34.55
CA LEU A 513 7.00 2.72 35.17
C LEU A 513 8.39 3.20 34.74
N SER A 514 9.38 2.30 34.73
CA SER A 514 10.75 2.59 34.30
C SER A 514 10.82 2.96 32.82
N ILE A 515 10.07 2.24 31.98
CA ILE A 515 9.92 2.49 30.54
C ILE A 515 9.21 3.82 30.27
N ASN A 516 8.21 4.20 31.07
CA ASN A 516 7.57 5.52 30.94
C ASN A 516 8.53 6.67 31.26
N ILE A 517 9.40 6.50 32.26
CA ILE A 517 10.42 7.49 32.61
C ILE A 517 11.45 7.58 31.47
N LEU A 518 11.96 6.44 30.99
CA LEU A 518 12.87 6.38 29.86
C LEU A 518 12.26 7.01 28.59
N SER A 519 11.00 6.74 28.29
CA SER A 519 10.28 7.32 27.16
C SER A 519 10.16 8.85 27.27
N LYS A 520 9.81 9.39 28.44
CA LYS A 520 9.81 10.84 28.68
C LYS A 520 11.19 11.46 28.50
N LEU A 521 12.24 10.77 28.98
CA LEU A 521 13.62 11.23 28.86
C LEU A 521 14.11 11.21 27.40
N LEU A 522 13.78 10.18 26.63
CA LEU A 522 14.07 10.10 25.20
C LEU A 522 13.34 11.21 24.41
N ASN A 523 12.11 11.54 24.80
CA ASN A 523 11.37 12.68 24.23
C ASN A 523 12.01 14.03 24.60
N LEU A 524 12.63 14.15 25.77
CA LEU A 524 13.36 15.35 26.19
C LEU A 524 14.72 15.49 25.47
N ALA A 525 15.38 14.37 25.18
CA ALA A 525 16.63 14.32 24.41
C ALA A 525 16.39 14.54 22.89
N ALA A 526 15.14 14.52 22.44
CA ALA A 526 14.77 14.68 21.04
C ALA A 526 14.98 16.13 20.54
N THR A 527 16.15 16.38 19.96
CA THR A 527 16.44 17.58 19.18
C THR A 527 16.18 17.34 17.69
N LYS A 528 16.23 18.39 16.85
CA LYS A 528 15.98 18.32 15.40
C LYS A 528 16.78 17.16 14.77
N GLY A 529 16.15 16.40 13.86
CA GLY A 529 16.69 15.17 13.24
C GLY A 529 18.05 15.31 12.55
N THR A 530 19.11 15.34 13.35
CA THR A 530 20.52 15.52 12.97
C THR A 530 21.34 14.32 13.47
N VAL A 531 22.57 14.15 13.01
CA VAL A 531 23.50 13.14 13.54
C VAL A 531 23.65 13.26 15.06
N ASP A 532 23.68 14.51 15.56
CA ASP A 532 23.80 14.85 16.97
C ASP A 532 22.65 14.27 17.82
N PHE A 533 21.46 14.09 17.23
CA PHE A 533 20.32 13.43 17.89
C PHE A 533 20.59 11.94 18.13
N VAL A 534 21.12 11.22 17.13
CA VAL A 534 21.42 9.79 17.27
C VAL A 534 22.47 9.60 18.36
N ILE A 535 23.52 10.41 18.35
CA ILE A 535 24.60 10.40 19.36
C ILE A 535 24.04 10.75 20.74
N GLY A 536 23.19 11.78 20.84
CA GLY A 536 22.58 12.20 22.10
C GLY A 536 21.70 11.11 22.70
N VAL A 537 20.85 10.46 21.90
CA VAL A 537 20.02 9.34 22.34
C VAL A 537 20.86 8.15 22.76
N THR A 538 21.90 7.77 22.00
CA THR A 538 22.76 6.64 22.37
C THR A 538 23.61 6.92 23.61
N SER A 539 24.14 8.13 23.75
CA SER A 539 24.87 8.54 24.97
C SER A 539 23.93 8.51 26.18
N PHE A 540 22.67 8.92 26.02
CA PHE A 540 21.69 8.86 27.09
C PHE A 540 21.29 7.43 27.46
N LEU A 541 21.13 6.54 26.48
CA LEU A 541 20.88 5.12 26.71
C LEU A 541 22.05 4.46 27.43
N ASP A 542 23.30 4.85 27.12
CA ASP A 542 24.49 4.40 27.82
C ASP A 542 24.50 4.91 29.28
N SER A 543 24.15 6.17 29.54
CA SER A 543 23.98 6.68 30.91
C SER A 543 22.84 5.99 31.67
N PHE A 544 21.72 5.71 30.99
CA PHE A 544 20.62 4.93 31.57
C PHE A 544 21.09 3.51 31.92
N TYR A 545 21.88 2.88 31.05
CA TYR A 545 22.52 1.60 31.34
C TYR A 545 23.42 1.66 32.57
N GLU A 546 24.31 2.65 32.67
CA GLU A 546 25.22 2.81 33.82
C GLU A 546 24.46 2.95 35.14
N MET A 547 23.34 3.68 35.14
CA MET A 547 22.54 3.89 36.35
C MET A 547 21.60 2.72 36.70
N SER A 548 21.05 2.06 35.69
CA SER A 548 19.98 1.06 35.86
C SER A 548 20.46 -0.38 35.73
N GLY A 549 21.67 -0.62 35.20
CA GLY A 549 22.17 -1.95 34.84
C GLY A 549 21.43 -2.61 33.66
N LEU A 550 20.42 -1.96 33.07
CA LEU A 550 19.69 -2.46 31.90
C LEU A 550 20.56 -2.21 30.66
N LYS A 551 21.24 -3.26 30.16
CA LYS A 551 22.13 -3.14 29.00
C LYS A 551 21.36 -3.13 27.68
N LEU A 552 21.59 -2.11 26.86
CA LEU A 552 21.00 -2.02 25.53
C LEU A 552 21.52 -3.13 24.62
N ASN A 553 20.60 -3.86 24.01
CA ASN A 553 20.89 -4.86 23.00
C ASN A 553 20.76 -4.22 21.61
N ALA A 554 21.89 -3.70 21.12
CA ALA A 554 21.99 -3.02 19.83
C ALA A 554 21.53 -3.88 18.64
N SER A 555 21.68 -5.20 18.72
CA SER A 555 21.26 -6.14 17.66
C SER A 555 19.73 -6.20 17.46
N LYS A 556 18.96 -5.71 18.44
CA LYS A 556 17.49 -5.65 18.41
C LYS A 556 16.96 -4.23 18.16
N CYS A 557 17.85 -3.28 17.90
CA CYS A 557 17.51 -1.90 17.57
C CYS A 557 17.74 -1.65 16.08
N ASP A 558 16.81 -0.94 15.45
CA ASP A 558 16.87 -0.61 14.04
C ASP A 558 17.08 0.91 13.87
N LEU A 559 18.04 1.31 13.03
CA LEU A 559 18.25 2.69 12.60
C LEU A 559 17.69 2.86 11.18
N PHE A 560 16.75 3.77 11.00
CA PHE A 560 16.19 4.13 9.69
C PHE A 560 16.62 5.53 9.31
N SER A 561 16.93 5.73 8.03
CA SER A 561 17.35 7.04 7.52
C SER A 561 16.79 7.33 6.13
N VAL A 562 16.64 8.61 5.81
CA VAL A 562 16.34 9.08 4.44
C VAL A 562 17.14 10.34 4.13
N GLY A 563 17.70 10.42 2.92
CA GLY A 563 18.42 11.60 2.44
C GLY A 563 19.84 11.76 3.00
N ILE A 564 20.53 10.66 3.29
CA ILE A 564 21.83 10.63 3.99
C ILE A 564 22.86 9.89 3.15
N SER A 565 24.11 10.35 3.16
CA SER A 565 25.21 9.67 2.47
C SER A 565 25.54 8.33 3.13
N HIS A 566 26.00 7.36 2.32
CA HIS A 566 26.37 6.02 2.81
C HIS A 566 27.50 6.09 3.85
N ALA A 567 28.49 6.95 3.65
CA ALA A 567 29.58 7.16 4.61
C ALA A 567 29.06 7.54 6.01
N THR A 568 28.10 8.47 6.09
CA THR A 568 27.51 8.88 7.38
C THR A 568 26.72 7.73 8.02
N LEU A 569 26.09 6.86 7.22
CA LEU A 569 25.36 5.71 7.73
C LEU A 569 26.28 4.61 8.25
N ASP A 570 27.42 4.39 7.59
CA ASP A 570 28.44 3.45 8.03
C ASP A 570 29.07 3.92 9.34
N ASP A 571 29.37 5.21 9.47
CA ASP A 571 29.85 5.82 10.71
C ASP A 571 28.83 5.64 11.84
N LEU A 572 27.54 5.95 11.60
CA LEU A 572 26.48 5.77 12.58
C LEU A 572 26.28 4.31 12.97
N LYS A 573 26.38 3.37 12.02
CA LYS A 573 26.29 1.94 12.29
C LYS A 573 27.48 1.48 13.14
N ALA A 574 28.69 1.93 12.83
CA ALA A 574 29.89 1.61 13.61
C ALA A 574 29.83 2.17 15.03
N MET A 575 29.31 3.39 15.19
CA MET A 575 29.16 4.06 16.49
C MET A 575 28.08 3.44 17.37
N THR A 576 26.91 3.14 16.80
CA THR A 576 25.73 2.70 17.57
C THR A 576 25.60 1.19 17.68
N GLY A 577 26.15 0.43 16.73
CA GLY A 577 25.95 -1.01 16.61
C GLY A 577 24.53 -1.41 16.19
N PHE A 578 23.67 -0.46 15.81
CA PHE A 578 22.29 -0.74 15.40
C PHE A 578 22.22 -1.35 14.01
N LYS A 579 21.20 -2.18 13.79
CA LYS A 579 20.91 -2.71 12.46
C LYS A 579 20.38 -1.58 11.58
N LEU A 580 20.98 -1.40 10.41
CA LEU A 580 20.43 -0.46 9.43
C LEU A 580 19.14 -1.04 8.84
N GLY A 581 18.04 -0.34 9.04
CA GLY A 581 16.76 -0.63 8.44
C GLY A 581 16.57 0.17 7.14
N MET A 582 15.79 -0.39 6.21
CA MET A 582 15.43 0.28 4.97
C MET A 582 14.05 0.92 5.09
N MET A 583 13.95 2.18 4.68
CA MET A 583 12.67 2.87 4.52
C MET A 583 12.04 2.51 3.16
N PRO A 584 10.71 2.59 3.03
CA PRO A 584 9.77 2.99 4.07
C PRO A 584 9.29 1.81 4.94
N ILE A 585 8.81 2.10 6.15
CA ILE A 585 8.24 1.10 7.08
C ILE A 585 6.91 1.58 7.67
N ARG A 586 6.03 0.64 8.01
CA ARG A 586 4.87 0.91 8.89
C ARG A 586 5.17 0.50 10.33
N TYR A 587 4.84 1.37 11.26
CA TYR A 587 4.91 1.09 12.70
C TYR A 587 3.53 1.27 13.33
N MET A 588 3.02 0.24 13.99
CA MET A 588 1.66 0.22 14.55
C MET A 588 0.60 0.63 13.52
N ALA A 589 0.75 0.13 12.29
CA ALA A 589 -0.04 0.47 11.09
C ALA A 589 0.14 1.92 10.55
N ILE A 590 0.82 2.81 11.28
CA ILE A 590 1.15 4.17 10.81
C ILE A 590 2.36 4.11 9.88
N PRO A 591 2.28 4.68 8.66
CA PRO A 591 3.42 4.76 7.77
C PRO A 591 4.43 5.80 8.30
N LEU A 592 5.68 5.37 8.51
CA LEU A 592 6.78 6.31 8.73
C LEU A 592 7.18 6.85 7.35
N VAL A 593 6.84 8.10 7.09
CA VAL A 593 7.07 8.77 5.81
C VAL A 593 7.77 10.10 6.00
N THR A 594 8.38 10.61 4.92
CA THR A 594 9.10 11.89 4.92
C THR A 594 8.15 13.11 4.89
N ARG A 595 6.84 12.89 4.74
CA ARG A 595 5.80 13.92 4.91
C ARG A 595 5.27 13.95 6.35
N LYS A 596 4.56 15.03 6.70
CA LYS A 596 3.86 15.12 8.00
C LYS A 596 2.76 14.07 8.01
N VAL A 597 2.68 13.28 9.08
CA VAL A 597 1.61 12.28 9.27
C VAL A 597 0.26 13.00 9.26
N SER A 598 -0.66 12.55 8.41
CA SER A 598 -2.01 13.09 8.30
C SER A 598 -2.95 12.41 9.29
N GLU A 599 -4.11 13.00 9.56
CA GLU A 599 -5.15 12.37 10.39
C GLU A 599 -5.57 11.00 9.81
N LYS A 600 -5.61 10.91 8.47
CA LYS A 600 -5.90 9.68 7.73
C LYS A 600 -4.85 8.60 7.97
N ASP A 601 -3.56 8.96 8.02
CA ASP A 601 -2.48 8.00 8.34
C ASP A 601 -2.64 7.41 9.76
N CYS A 602 -3.25 8.16 10.68
CA CYS A 602 -3.52 7.72 12.06
C CYS A 602 -4.83 6.95 12.21
N SER A 603 -5.72 6.95 11.22
CA SER A 603 -7.03 6.29 11.29
C SER A 603 -6.90 4.80 11.57
N ALA A 604 -5.94 4.12 10.94
CA ALA A 604 -5.63 2.72 11.17
C ALA A 604 -5.24 2.42 12.62
N LEU A 605 -4.47 3.31 13.26
CA LEU A 605 -4.14 3.19 14.68
C LEU A 605 -5.39 3.35 15.54
N VAL A 606 -6.23 4.34 15.23
CA VAL A 606 -7.49 4.58 15.95
C VAL A 606 -8.44 3.38 15.82
N GLU A 607 -8.58 2.79 14.64
CA GLU A 607 -9.41 1.61 14.42
C GLU A 607 -8.84 0.37 15.10
N ASN A 608 -7.52 0.17 15.11
CA ASN A 608 -6.88 -0.89 15.89
C ASN A 608 -7.15 -0.74 17.40
N ILE A 609 -7.10 0.51 17.91
CA ILE A 609 -7.46 0.81 19.30
C ILE A 609 -8.94 0.50 19.54
N LYS A 610 -9.85 0.99 18.68
CA LYS A 610 -11.29 0.74 18.78
C LYS A 610 -11.63 -0.75 18.70
N ALA A 611 -11.05 -1.50 17.76
CA ALA A 611 -11.26 -2.93 17.61
C ALA A 611 -10.85 -3.70 18.87
N ARG A 612 -9.70 -3.35 19.46
CA ARG A 612 -9.27 -3.91 20.75
C ARG A 612 -10.24 -3.56 21.88
N LEU A 613 -10.76 -2.32 21.92
CA LEU A 613 -11.77 -1.89 22.89
C LEU A 613 -13.14 -2.58 22.67
N ASN A 614 -13.52 -2.89 21.44
CA ASN A 614 -14.82 -3.51 21.12
C ASN A 614 -14.93 -4.96 21.59
N HIS A 615 -13.81 -5.68 21.71
CA HIS A 615 -13.78 -7.04 22.26
C HIS A 615 -13.99 -7.08 23.79
N TRP A 616 -14.11 -5.92 24.45
CA TRP A 616 -14.15 -5.82 25.91
C TRP A 616 -15.57 -5.77 26.51
N SER A 617 -16.61 -5.98 25.70
CA SER A 617 -17.98 -6.09 26.22
C SER A 617 -18.20 -7.41 26.97
N GLY A 618 -18.05 -7.38 28.29
CA GLY A 618 -18.61 -8.35 29.23
C GLY A 618 -17.61 -9.21 30.02
N LYS A 619 -16.53 -9.71 29.40
CA LYS A 619 -15.59 -10.63 30.07
C LYS A 619 -14.51 -9.95 30.91
N ALA A 620 -14.12 -8.72 30.55
CA ALA A 620 -13.05 -7.97 31.22
C ALA A 620 -13.52 -7.18 32.46
N LEU A 621 -14.83 -7.09 32.69
CA LEU A 621 -15.41 -6.49 33.89
C LEU A 621 -15.41 -7.52 35.04
N CYS A 622 -14.93 -7.09 36.20
CA CYS A 622 -15.08 -7.85 37.45
C CYS A 622 -16.57 -8.10 37.72
N TYR A 623 -16.88 -9.14 38.52
CA TYR A 623 -18.26 -9.53 38.83
C TYR A 623 -19.12 -8.34 39.31
N ALA A 624 -18.54 -7.43 40.09
CA ALA A 624 -19.20 -6.22 40.56
C ALA A 624 -19.52 -5.20 39.45
N GLY A 625 -18.65 -5.04 38.44
CA GLY A 625 -18.90 -4.19 37.28
C GLY A 625 -20.01 -4.71 36.35
N ARG A 626 -20.34 -6.01 36.44
CA ARG A 626 -21.50 -6.60 35.74
C ARG A 626 -22.81 -6.34 36.47
N LEU A 627 -22.78 -6.34 37.80
CA LEU A 627 -23.94 -6.07 38.66
C LEU A 627 -24.43 -4.62 38.56
N GLU A 628 -23.53 -3.66 38.33
CA GLU A 628 -23.87 -2.24 38.21
C GLU A 628 -24.66 -1.90 36.93
N LEU A 629 -24.46 -2.67 35.85
CA LEU A 629 -25.19 -2.51 34.58
C LEU A 629 -26.56 -3.23 34.58
N SER A 630 -26.79 -4.14 35.54
CA SER A 630 -28.08 -4.82 35.76
C SER A 630 -28.72 -4.33 37.06
N ALA A 631 -29.03 -3.04 37.15
CA ALA A 631 -29.54 -2.40 38.36
C ALA A 631 -31.01 -2.74 38.67
N ALA A 632 -31.31 -4.00 39.02
CA ALA A 632 -32.66 -4.42 39.44
C ALA A 632 -32.72 -5.13 40.81
N SER A 633 -31.60 -5.49 41.44
CA SER A 633 -31.63 -6.33 42.66
C SER A 633 -30.72 -5.91 43.82
N ALA A 634 -30.01 -4.79 43.74
CA ALA A 634 -29.13 -4.36 44.82
C ALA A 634 -29.92 -3.72 45.99
N ARG A 635 -29.84 -4.31 47.19
CA ARG A 635 -30.55 -3.85 48.40
C ARG A 635 -29.91 -2.64 49.10
N VAL A 636 -28.73 -2.19 48.67
CA VAL A 636 -28.00 -1.03 49.24
C VAL A 636 -27.40 -0.22 48.09
N SER A 637 -27.54 1.11 48.12
CA SER A 637 -26.97 1.97 47.08
C SER A 637 -25.44 2.01 47.17
N TRP A 638 -24.77 1.93 46.02
CA TRP A 638 -23.31 1.93 45.95
C TRP A 638 -22.69 3.21 46.52
N GLN A 639 -23.41 4.35 46.42
CA GLN A 639 -23.03 5.61 47.08
C GLN A 639 -22.92 5.49 48.61
N LYS A 640 -23.78 4.72 49.28
CA LYS A 640 -23.67 4.46 50.73
C LYS A 640 -22.48 3.58 51.07
N VAL A 641 -22.14 2.63 50.19
CA VAL A 641 -21.00 1.73 50.37
C VAL A 641 -19.67 2.49 50.23
N CYS A 642 -19.61 3.47 49.33
CA CYS A 642 -18.40 4.26 49.05
C CYS A 642 -18.11 5.38 50.07
N GLN A 643 -18.98 5.63 51.04
CA GLN A 643 -18.72 6.61 52.10
C GLN A 643 -17.58 6.16 53.03
N PRO A 644 -16.86 7.09 53.68
CA PRO A 644 -15.89 6.75 54.71
C PRO A 644 -16.51 5.88 55.82
N LYS A 645 -15.70 5.01 56.44
CA LYS A 645 -16.17 4.17 57.56
C LYS A 645 -16.70 4.99 58.73
N SER A 646 -16.18 6.19 58.94
CA SER A 646 -16.65 7.14 59.96
C SER A 646 -18.07 7.65 59.72
N GLU A 647 -18.60 7.52 58.50
CA GLU A 647 -19.94 7.97 58.11
C GLU A 647 -20.89 6.79 57.83
N GLY A 648 -20.49 5.57 58.24
CA GLY A 648 -21.28 4.36 58.06
C GLY A 648 -21.12 3.67 56.69
N GLY A 649 -20.19 4.11 55.85
CA GLY A 649 -19.81 3.42 54.63
C GLY A 649 -18.66 2.42 54.83
N LEU A 650 -18.13 1.85 53.75
CA LEU A 650 -17.03 0.87 53.80
C LEU A 650 -15.68 1.44 53.34
N ASP A 651 -15.61 2.74 53.04
CA ASP A 651 -14.44 3.45 52.52
C ASP A 651 -13.90 2.83 51.21
N ILE A 652 -14.83 2.31 50.39
CA ILE A 652 -14.52 1.68 49.10
C ILE A 652 -14.54 2.75 48.02
N LYS A 653 -13.42 2.96 47.32
CA LYS A 653 -13.30 3.97 46.26
C LYS A 653 -14.34 3.77 45.15
N GLU A 654 -14.95 4.88 44.71
CA GLU A 654 -15.98 4.89 43.67
C GLU A 654 -15.49 4.20 42.39
N MET A 655 -16.22 3.14 42.00
CA MET A 655 -15.81 2.26 40.90
C MET A 655 -15.81 2.98 39.55
N LYS A 656 -16.56 4.07 39.37
CA LYS A 656 -16.54 4.92 38.17
C LYS A 656 -15.21 5.68 38.01
N SER A 657 -14.70 6.21 39.11
CA SER A 657 -13.40 6.90 39.17
C SER A 657 -12.24 5.92 39.03
N TRP A 658 -12.37 4.72 39.60
CA TRP A 658 -11.41 3.63 39.38
C TRP A 658 -11.49 3.13 37.94
N ASN A 659 -12.67 2.90 37.36
CA ASN A 659 -12.78 2.48 35.95
C ASN A 659 -12.22 3.54 34.99
N LYS A 660 -12.40 4.85 35.24
CA LYS A 660 -11.72 5.91 34.49
C LYS A 660 -10.20 5.85 34.63
N ALA A 661 -9.69 5.65 35.84
CA ALA A 661 -8.25 5.50 36.07
C ALA A 661 -7.69 4.20 35.48
N CYS A 662 -8.41 3.07 35.54
CA CYS A 662 -8.10 1.82 34.84
C CYS A 662 -8.06 2.05 33.34
N MET A 663 -9.09 2.70 32.77
CA MET A 663 -9.15 3.00 31.33
C MET A 663 -8.02 3.93 30.92
N MET A 664 -7.66 4.95 31.71
CA MET A 664 -6.50 5.79 31.41
C MET A 664 -5.16 5.05 31.56
N ILE A 665 -5.02 4.22 32.59
CA ILE A 665 -3.84 3.37 32.79
C ILE A 665 -3.75 2.34 31.66
N LEU A 666 -4.87 1.92 31.10
CA LEU A 666 -4.92 0.89 30.08
C LEU A 666 -4.82 1.48 28.66
N ILE A 667 -5.39 2.64 28.39
CA ILE A 667 -5.06 3.46 27.21
C ILE A 667 -3.56 3.74 27.22
N LYS A 668 -3.01 4.08 28.39
CA LYS A 668 -1.56 4.20 28.57
C LYS A 668 -0.82 2.89 28.33
N LYS A 669 -1.33 1.72 28.74
CA LYS A 669 -0.75 0.39 28.43
C LYS A 669 -0.87 -0.01 26.96
N ILE A 670 -1.96 0.35 26.28
CA ILE A 670 -2.20 0.10 24.85
C ILE A 670 -1.31 1.03 24.01
N MET A 671 -1.17 2.29 24.42
CA MET A 671 -0.17 3.22 23.85
C MET A 671 1.27 2.81 24.22
N ALA A 672 1.44 1.98 25.24
CA ALA A 672 2.71 1.45 25.68
C ALA A 672 2.88 -0.04 25.34
N ASP A 673 2.28 -0.59 24.29
CA ASP A 673 2.83 -1.82 23.68
C ASP A 673 4.26 -1.48 23.22
N GLU A 674 5.25 -2.05 23.91
CA GLU A 674 6.51 -1.39 24.34
C GLU A 674 7.62 -1.27 23.28
N VAL A 675 7.43 -0.39 22.30
CA VAL A 675 8.53 0.15 21.47
C VAL A 675 8.43 1.68 21.46
N ALA A 676 9.48 2.36 21.92
CA ALA A 676 9.54 3.81 21.77
C ALA A 676 10.06 4.13 20.37
N ILE A 677 9.22 4.78 19.56
CA ILE A 677 9.69 5.57 18.42
C ILE A 677 9.75 7.01 18.90
N VAL A 678 10.92 7.63 18.78
CA VAL A 678 11.06 9.08 18.93
C VAL A 678 10.79 9.68 17.53
N PRO A 679 9.58 10.22 17.25
CA PRO A 679 9.22 10.62 15.91
C PRO A 679 9.85 11.99 15.58
N CYS A 680 10.53 12.08 14.43
CA CYS A 680 10.84 13.38 13.83
C CYS A 680 9.61 13.95 13.11
N VAL A 681 8.70 14.61 13.84
CA VAL A 681 7.76 15.56 13.23
C VAL A 681 8.23 16.95 13.60
N GLY A 682 8.60 17.75 12.60
CA GLY A 682 8.99 19.14 12.80
C GLY A 682 7.86 19.94 13.45
N LEU A 683 7.91 20.07 14.78
CA LEU A 683 7.17 21.04 15.56
C LEU A 683 8.19 21.95 16.24
N SER A 684 8.19 23.20 15.79
CA SER A 684 8.89 24.29 16.47
C SER A 684 8.15 24.60 17.77
N VAL A 685 8.64 24.10 18.90
CA VAL A 685 8.28 24.66 20.21
C VAL A 685 9.41 25.61 20.61
N LYS A 686 9.13 26.91 20.56
CA LYS A 686 10.01 27.95 21.09
C LYS A 686 9.99 27.87 22.62
N GLY A 687 11.19 27.87 23.19
CA GLY A 687 11.45 28.08 24.60
C GLY A 687 11.71 26.79 25.36
N PHE A 688 12.97 26.52 25.69
CA PHE A 688 13.39 26.25 27.06
C PHE A 688 14.93 26.26 27.17
N ASP A 689 15.37 26.59 28.39
CA ASP A 689 16.67 27.12 28.83
C ASP A 689 17.83 26.10 28.84
N GLU A 690 19.06 26.57 28.57
CA GLU A 690 20.31 25.81 28.29
C GLU A 690 20.93 25.06 29.51
N SER A 691 20.15 24.73 30.54
CA SER A 691 20.69 24.36 31.86
C SER A 691 21.01 22.87 32.12
N PHE A 692 20.88 21.96 31.14
CA PHE A 692 21.19 20.53 31.32
C PHE A 692 22.41 20.10 30.47
N GLY A 693 23.60 20.19 31.06
CA GLY A 693 24.79 19.51 30.52
C GLY A 693 24.67 18.00 30.73
N VAL A 694 24.51 17.24 29.64
CA VAL A 694 24.56 15.77 29.65
C VAL A 694 26.02 15.34 29.44
N PRO A 695 26.61 14.49 30.32
CA PRO A 695 27.94 13.96 30.08
C PRO A 695 27.95 13.04 28.84
N ILE A 696 28.86 13.28 27.91
CA ILE A 696 29.07 12.40 26.76
C ILE A 696 29.96 11.24 27.22
N SER A 697 29.54 9.99 27.00
CA SER A 697 30.37 8.83 27.39
C SER A 697 31.72 8.83 26.65
N ASN A 698 32.76 8.25 27.26
CA ASN A 698 34.11 8.16 26.68
C ASN A 698 34.15 7.48 25.29
N ARG A 699 33.12 6.70 24.95
CA ARG A 699 32.97 6.06 23.63
C ARG A 699 32.77 7.08 22.50
N TYR A 700 32.19 8.25 22.77
CA TYR A 700 31.81 9.25 21.76
C TYR A 700 32.61 10.55 21.83
N ALA A 701 33.54 10.66 22.80
CA ALA A 701 34.31 11.87 23.07
C ALA A 701 35.19 12.33 21.89
N ASN A 702 35.64 11.41 21.04
CA ASN A 702 36.52 11.71 19.91
C ASN A 702 35.82 12.38 18.71
N HIS A 703 34.50 12.54 18.73
CA HIS A 703 33.73 13.09 17.59
C HIS A 703 33.03 14.42 17.91
N TRP A 704 33.14 14.89 19.16
CA TRP A 704 32.55 16.13 19.61
C TRP A 704 33.61 17.25 19.63
N GLN A 705 33.82 17.90 18.48
CA GLN A 705 34.45 19.22 18.44
C GLN A 705 33.38 20.26 18.08
N PRO A 706 32.95 21.12 19.02
CA PRO A 706 32.04 22.19 18.67
C PRO A 706 32.73 23.13 17.69
N LYS A 707 32.17 23.29 16.47
CA LYS A 707 32.58 24.38 15.59
C LYS A 707 32.24 25.70 16.28
N PRO A 708 33.18 26.65 16.44
CA PRO A 708 32.90 27.91 17.10
C PRO A 708 31.89 28.71 16.28
N SER A 709 30.71 28.97 16.86
CA SER A 709 29.80 29.98 16.37
C SER A 709 30.33 31.36 16.78
N SER A 710 30.38 32.26 15.82
CA SER A 710 30.87 33.63 15.97
C SER A 710 29.86 34.51 16.72
N TYR A 711 29.64 34.29 18.01
CA TYR A 711 29.02 35.27 18.90
C TYR A 711 29.67 35.15 20.29
N GLY A 712 30.34 36.23 20.70
CA GLY A 712 31.16 36.25 21.91
C GLY A 712 30.33 36.12 23.18
N LEU A 713 30.62 35.09 23.96
CA LEU A 713 30.30 34.98 25.39
C LEU A 713 31.50 34.33 26.09
N ARG A 714 31.85 34.91 27.25
CA ARG A 714 33.08 34.64 28.02
C ARG A 714 33.21 33.18 28.43
N SER A 715 34.44 32.69 28.42
CA SER A 715 34.84 31.39 28.99
C SER A 715 34.39 31.25 30.44
N LEU A 716 33.57 30.24 30.72
CA LEU A 716 33.38 29.70 32.06
C LEU A 716 33.99 28.30 32.08
N ASP A 717 35.05 28.16 32.86
CA ASP A 717 35.73 26.90 33.14
C ASP A 717 34.73 25.84 33.63
N CYS A 718 34.51 24.82 32.79
CA CYS A 718 33.69 23.65 33.10
C CYS A 718 34.53 22.37 33.08
N HIS A 719 35.57 22.32 33.90
CA HIS A 719 36.17 21.06 34.34
C HIS A 719 35.79 20.79 35.80
N ARG A 720 34.61 20.20 36.00
CA ARG A 720 34.31 19.41 37.19
C ARG A 720 33.77 18.06 36.73
N SER A 721 34.61 17.03 36.82
CA SER A 721 34.19 15.64 36.75
C SER A 721 33.19 15.38 37.90
N LEU A 722 31.93 15.18 37.55
CA LEU A 722 30.92 14.72 38.50
C LEU A 722 31.16 13.22 38.75
N SER A 723 31.23 12.80 40.01
CA SER A 723 31.31 11.38 40.37
C SER A 723 29.95 10.69 40.18
N ASP A 724 29.94 9.39 39.89
CA ASP A 724 28.74 8.55 39.67
C ASP A 724 27.66 8.71 40.75
N SER A 725 28.07 8.99 41.99
CA SER A 725 27.17 9.22 43.13
C SER A 725 26.32 10.48 43.01
N ASP A 726 26.83 11.55 42.38
CA ASP A 726 26.15 12.85 42.26
C ASP A 726 25.15 12.86 41.10
N LEU A 727 25.46 12.17 40.01
CA LEU A 727 24.54 11.91 38.89
C LEU A 727 23.31 11.14 39.36
N LYS A 728 23.52 10.07 40.13
CA LYS A 728 22.44 9.26 40.70
C LYS A 728 21.53 10.08 41.63
N LYS A 729 22.10 10.98 42.45
CA LYS A 729 21.32 11.86 43.35
C LYS A 729 20.49 12.90 42.61
N ARG A 730 21.06 13.56 41.58
CA ARG A 730 20.32 14.56 40.78
C ARG A 730 19.21 13.92 39.97
N TRP A 731 19.44 12.72 39.42
CA TRP A 731 18.43 11.95 38.71
C TRP A 731 17.26 11.53 39.60
N LEU A 732 17.54 11.01 40.81
CA LEU A 732 16.50 10.66 41.78
C LEU A 732 15.69 11.89 42.23
N SER A 733 16.32 13.06 42.35
CA SER A 733 15.63 14.32 42.64
C SER A 733 14.75 14.81 41.48
N PHE A 734 15.12 14.53 40.23
CA PHE A 734 14.31 14.85 39.06
C PHE A 734 13.10 13.92 38.92
N VAL A 735 13.26 12.63 39.20
CA VAL A 735 12.17 11.64 39.21
C VAL A 735 11.14 11.89 40.31
N ALA A 736 11.56 12.50 41.42
CA ALA A 736 10.69 12.85 42.56
C ALA A 736 9.84 14.13 42.33
N LYS A 737 10.22 14.98 41.37
CA LYS A 737 9.43 16.15 40.94
C LYS A 737 8.50 15.77 39.79
#